data_AF-A0A7Y2Q0V9-F1
#
_entry.id   AF-A0A7Y2Q0V9-F1
#
_cell.length_a   1.000
_cell.length_b   1.000
_cell.length_c   1.000
_cell.angle_alpha   90.00
_cell.angle_beta   90.00
_cell.angle_gamma   90.00
#
_symmetry.space_group_name_H-M   'P 1'
#
loop_
_entity.id
_entity.type
_entity.pdbx_description
1 polymer ?
#
loop_
_entity_poly.entity_id
_entity_poly.type
_entity_poly.pdbx_seq_one_letter_code
_entity_poly.pdbx_strand_id
1 'polypeptide(L)'
;MTRRRRLAAVAAAALLAPVIAAQAVLPASASDARPAHGSQGRADTPLGADPTGIGDPFAEHNGIMWEYVRDPEGFDGFGYPATTYASITQKITSGWYSSRGIHHLAIYGAWKSTPEFLGLPPLDYFDTQVGTGSVTDFRDMTKAANAKGMTVIMYMELLYIHPDNPVFVKAATDRAAGIDSYESRLFRWDERPQPQAECPADPLSSWAATWVSHPDVANGRCYVQSWGHWAGVEKGLPAFDYSRPEALDYAKKVLRFWLGLGVQGFTYDAPQTYLDLSEAGQTELQITLPTTFRYRDGKTRPQWFDAEGQGTRENMRLADRVGYSVIYGDAGDDWNSAATQVARDPQGLTIDQLDDHYATWLDPRRMNGRGAWGTTVFDFDQTSMPPALRALDAAVQAGGAGMTYFNHQQTLNQYLPAADEKAFYDVFRAIDRSPALAPGASRERLVTQTDPKAYALLKRSMDGRTAALALYNFSSQPMCITVDLAGTGVSLSQRTTDLGANAPGPWIRGEETTFSLPGYGYRFLDVEADAGFPWRLVDTDAGWRAGGGWQVVADPSAQGGSRIGGNAVGGFAQYAFTGASAQLWGLKTTAGSDQVRVTIDGVDRGVHSQRRTSPIPDAGGDAFYGQLLASFTGLGKGRHVLRVEQVGAAGPEGAGAGIDYLRVSDRVAASPVVTGGDRCASDTAAPTTTATAVRAGKDTSIVLRAVDDSSGVAAIQYRLDGGRWSEYTGPVEVDRPGTHAVSFRSTDVAGNEEAARTLQVTVDRDRGDRRDADRRDGHRHDDHQHDDRRDGGNRR
;
A
#
# COMPACT_ATOMS: atom_id res chain seq x y z
N MET A 1 2.01 -59.33 47.60
CA MET A 1 0.85 -59.87 48.34
C MET A 1 -0.28 -58.85 48.24
N THR A 2 -1.20 -58.94 47.27
CA THR A 2 -2.49 -59.69 47.26
C THR A 2 -3.66 -59.06 48.05
N ARG A 3 -4.80 -58.89 47.35
CA ARG A 3 -6.20 -58.58 47.80
C ARG A 3 -6.47 -57.10 48.13
N ARG A 4 -7.63 -56.46 47.84
CA ARG A 4 -8.95 -56.73 47.17
C ARG A 4 -9.57 -55.32 46.84
N ARG A 5 -10.65 -55.05 46.08
CA ARG A 5 -11.77 -55.75 45.36
C ARG A 5 -12.23 -54.79 44.20
N ARG A 6 -12.76 -55.26 43.05
CA ARG A 6 -14.20 -55.31 42.60
C ARG A 6 -15.03 -54.02 42.82
N LEU A 7 -15.88 -53.54 41.89
CA LEU A 7 -16.57 -54.13 40.71
C LEU A 7 -16.49 -53.20 39.47
N ALA A 8 -16.22 -53.71 38.25
CA ALA A 8 -17.16 -54.11 37.18
C ALA A 8 -17.86 -52.93 36.45
N ALA A 9 -17.66 -52.62 35.16
CA ALA A 9 -17.43 -53.39 33.92
C ALA A 9 -18.70 -53.99 33.28
N VAL A 10 -19.13 -53.38 32.16
CA VAL A 10 -19.80 -54.04 31.02
C VAL A 10 -19.32 -53.35 29.74
N ALA A 11 -18.81 -54.14 28.79
CA ALA A 11 -18.72 -53.75 27.39
C ALA A 11 -19.21 -54.95 26.57
N ALA A 12 -20.13 -54.72 25.64
CA ALA A 12 -20.56 -55.71 24.65
C ALA A 12 -20.98 -54.95 23.38
N ALA A 13 -20.27 -55.19 22.29
CA ALA A 13 -20.59 -54.63 20.98
C ALA A 13 -21.46 -55.60 20.19
N ALA A 14 -22.49 -55.11 19.50
CA ALA A 14 -23.25 -55.85 18.51
C ALA A 14 -23.84 -54.94 17.42
N LEU A 15 -23.12 -54.86 16.30
CA LEU A 15 -23.62 -54.90 14.90
C LEU A 15 -24.91 -54.14 14.50
N LEU A 16 -24.67 -53.12 13.66
CA LEU A 16 -25.29 -52.84 12.35
C LEU A 16 -26.75 -52.34 12.20
N ALA A 17 -26.88 -51.52 11.15
CA ALA A 17 -28.05 -51.09 10.38
C ALA A 17 -28.75 -49.78 10.83
N PRO A 18 -29.27 -48.98 9.88
CA PRO A 18 -29.35 -47.53 10.03
C PRO A 18 -30.76 -47.02 10.37
N VAL A 19 -30.85 -45.97 11.19
CA VAL A 19 -32.12 -45.27 11.45
C VAL A 19 -31.95 -43.77 11.30
N ILE A 20 -32.72 -43.25 10.36
CA ILE A 20 -33.04 -41.85 10.06
C ILE A 20 -33.31 -41.07 11.36
N ALA A 21 -32.54 -40.01 11.62
CA ALA A 21 -32.85 -39.05 12.67
C ALA A 21 -33.97 -38.11 12.20
N ALA A 22 -35.12 -38.15 12.88
CA ALA A 22 -36.26 -37.30 12.58
C ALA A 22 -35.97 -35.83 12.90
N GLN A 23 -36.52 -34.92 12.10
CA GLN A 23 -36.40 -33.48 12.27
C GLN A 23 -37.13 -33.00 13.53
N ALA A 24 -36.42 -32.30 14.41
CA ALA A 24 -37.03 -31.38 15.37
C ALA A 24 -36.94 -29.97 14.78
N VAL A 25 -38.05 -29.49 14.22
CA VAL A 25 -38.14 -28.14 13.64
C VAL A 25 -38.24 -27.12 14.77
N LEU A 26 -37.18 -26.32 14.96
CA LEU A 26 -37.28 -25.01 15.60
C LEU A 26 -37.59 -23.97 14.52
N PRO A 27 -38.49 -23.00 14.77
CA PRO A 27 -38.87 -22.02 13.75
C PRO A 27 -37.70 -21.10 13.44
N ALA A 28 -37.34 -20.98 12.16
CA ALA A 28 -36.30 -20.07 11.71
C ALA A 28 -36.70 -18.62 12.03
N SER A 29 -35.85 -17.89 12.76
CA SER A 29 -35.90 -16.44 12.79
C SER A 29 -35.63 -15.90 11.39
N ALA A 30 -36.46 -14.98 10.92
CA ALA A 30 -36.28 -14.33 9.62
C ALA A 30 -35.10 -13.34 9.67
N SER A 31 -33.87 -13.85 9.51
CA SER A 31 -32.63 -13.06 9.34
C SER A 31 -31.72 -13.59 8.23
N ASP A 32 -31.75 -14.88 7.92
CA ASP A 32 -30.74 -15.52 7.07
C ASP A 32 -31.15 -15.64 5.59
N ALA A 33 -31.89 -14.65 5.09
CA ALA A 33 -32.01 -14.41 3.66
C ALA A 33 -30.72 -13.74 3.17
N ARG A 34 -29.67 -14.54 2.91
CA ARG A 34 -28.45 -14.07 2.25
C ARG A 34 -28.83 -13.37 0.94
N PRO A 35 -28.38 -12.12 0.68
CA PRO A 35 -28.59 -11.50 -0.62
C PRO A 35 -27.84 -12.29 -1.70
N ALA A 36 -28.37 -12.26 -2.92
CA ALA A 36 -27.75 -12.90 -4.07
C ALA A 36 -26.39 -12.24 -4.41
N HIS A 37 -25.52 -12.99 -5.09
CA HIS A 37 -24.20 -12.54 -5.55
C HIS A 37 -24.32 -11.33 -6.51
N GLY A 38 -24.27 -10.13 -5.96
CA GLY A 38 -24.15 -8.87 -6.67
C GLY A 38 -23.20 -7.96 -5.92
N SER A 39 -22.29 -7.32 -6.65
CA SER A 39 -21.31 -6.35 -6.17
C SER A 39 -22.02 -5.09 -5.66
N GLN A 40 -22.57 -5.10 -4.44
CA GLN A 40 -23.14 -3.88 -3.88
C GLN A 40 -22.04 -2.90 -3.47
N GLY A 41 -22.21 -1.64 -3.86
CA GLY A 41 -21.26 -0.59 -3.50
C GLY A 41 -21.20 -0.40 -1.99
N ARG A 42 -19.98 -0.23 -1.46
CA ARG A 42 -19.73 -0.16 -0.01
C ARG A 42 -18.78 0.99 0.29
N ALA A 43 -19.31 2.03 0.92
CA ALA A 43 -18.52 3.16 1.41
C ALA A 43 -18.02 2.90 2.84
N ASP A 44 -16.78 3.29 3.10
CA ASP A 44 -16.18 3.28 4.43
C ASP A 44 -16.53 4.57 5.21
N THR A 45 -16.94 4.44 6.49
CA THR A 45 -17.16 5.55 7.45
C THR A 45 -16.00 6.57 7.44
N PRO A 46 -16.23 7.90 7.53
CA PRO A 46 -15.15 8.88 7.57
C PRO A 46 -14.17 8.72 8.75
N LEU A 47 -12.96 9.28 8.61
CA LEU A 47 -12.02 9.47 9.71
C LEU A 47 -12.62 10.36 10.81
N GLY A 48 -12.52 9.91 12.06
CA GLY A 48 -12.71 10.78 13.21
C GLY A 48 -11.55 11.79 13.33
N ALA A 49 -11.78 12.90 14.03
CA ALA A 49 -10.70 13.83 14.32
C ALA A 49 -9.65 13.16 15.22
N ASP A 50 -8.36 13.28 14.86
CA ASP A 50 -7.25 12.83 15.70
C ASP A 50 -7.34 13.49 17.10
N PRO A 51 -7.44 12.69 18.19
CA PRO A 51 -7.58 13.22 19.54
C PRO A 51 -6.28 13.82 20.11
N THR A 52 -5.14 13.71 19.41
CA THR A 52 -3.82 14.18 19.86
C THR A 52 -3.43 15.55 19.28
N GLY A 53 -4.01 15.97 18.15
CA GLY A 53 -3.62 17.16 17.40
C GLY A 53 -2.31 16.99 16.60
N ILE A 54 -1.77 15.78 16.55
CA ILE A 54 -0.63 15.36 15.73
C ILE A 54 -1.23 14.69 14.49
N GLY A 55 -1.84 15.51 13.61
CA GLY A 55 -2.59 15.01 12.45
C GLY A 55 -1.80 14.01 11.63
N ASP A 56 -2.46 12.92 11.21
CA ASP A 56 -1.82 11.70 10.72
C ASP A 56 -0.85 11.97 9.55
N PRO A 57 0.47 11.87 9.80
CA PRO A 57 1.52 12.13 8.81
C PRO A 57 1.76 10.93 7.87
N PHE A 58 1.26 9.75 8.25
CA PHE A 58 1.49 8.45 7.60
C PHE A 58 0.35 8.18 6.61
N ALA A 59 -0.82 8.77 6.88
CA ALA A 59 -1.98 8.76 6.00
C ALA A 59 -1.78 9.42 4.62
N GLU A 60 -0.78 10.30 4.43
CA GLU A 60 -0.57 11.08 3.18
C GLU A 60 0.54 10.52 2.26
N HIS A 61 1.34 9.56 2.71
CA HIS A 61 2.45 9.02 1.92
C HIS A 61 2.53 7.48 2.01
N ASN A 62 2.92 6.83 0.92
CA ASN A 62 3.01 5.37 0.84
C ASN A 62 4.35 4.94 0.19
N GLY A 63 4.77 3.71 0.46
CA GLY A 63 5.98 3.11 -0.09
C GLY A 63 7.21 3.34 0.78
N ILE A 64 7.50 2.38 1.66
CA ILE A 64 8.75 2.29 2.43
C ILE A 64 9.69 1.31 1.73
N MET A 65 10.80 1.84 1.22
CA MET A 65 11.88 1.03 0.68
C MET A 65 12.78 0.56 1.82
N TRP A 66 12.85 -0.75 2.02
CA TRP A 66 13.91 -1.37 2.80
C TRP A 66 15.23 -1.29 2.05
N GLU A 67 16.29 -0.86 2.71
CA GLU A 67 17.68 -1.02 2.25
C GLU A 67 18.42 -1.86 3.30
N TYR A 68 18.67 -3.13 2.97
CA TYR A 68 19.55 -3.98 3.78
C TYR A 68 20.98 -3.54 3.57
N VAL A 69 21.62 -3.09 4.64
CA VAL A 69 23.02 -2.66 4.63
C VAL A 69 23.91 -3.90 4.67
N ARG A 70 24.75 -4.10 3.65
CA ARG A 70 25.47 -5.37 3.42
C ARG A 70 26.91 -5.14 2.97
N ASP A 71 27.83 -5.84 3.63
CA ASP A 71 29.25 -5.88 3.27
C ASP A 71 29.43 -6.51 1.87
N PRO A 72 30.29 -5.95 0.99
CA PRO A 72 30.68 -6.58 -0.29
C PRO A 72 31.22 -8.01 -0.20
N GLU A 73 31.68 -8.50 0.95
CA GLU A 73 32.14 -9.89 1.09
C GLU A 73 31.01 -10.95 1.19
N GLY A 74 29.74 -10.53 1.15
CA GLY A 74 28.60 -11.44 0.92
C GLY A 74 28.00 -12.02 2.20
N PHE A 75 27.23 -11.19 2.90
CA PHE A 75 26.69 -11.44 4.25
C PHE A 75 25.72 -12.63 4.41
N ASP A 76 25.29 -13.29 3.32
CA ASP A 76 24.13 -14.17 3.36
C ASP A 76 24.14 -15.36 2.39
N GLY A 77 25.15 -15.47 1.50
CA GLY A 77 25.23 -16.53 0.49
C GLY A 77 24.18 -16.46 -0.63
N PHE A 78 23.27 -15.49 -0.64
CA PHE A 78 22.22 -15.34 -1.66
C PHE A 78 22.69 -14.55 -2.90
N GLY A 79 23.93 -14.04 -2.90
CA GLY A 79 24.57 -13.46 -4.09
C GLY A 79 24.17 -12.02 -4.43
N TYR A 80 23.57 -11.30 -3.49
CA TYR A 80 23.18 -9.90 -3.69
C TYR A 80 24.40 -8.96 -3.72
N PRO A 81 24.36 -7.86 -4.50
CA PRO A 81 25.41 -6.85 -4.50
C PRO A 81 25.44 -6.05 -3.19
N ALA A 82 26.63 -5.60 -2.81
CA ALA A 82 26.89 -4.77 -1.64
C ALA A 82 25.99 -3.52 -1.57
N THR A 83 25.52 -3.20 -0.36
CA THR A 83 24.75 -1.98 -0.09
C THR A 83 25.41 -1.21 1.05
N THR A 84 25.98 -0.06 0.73
CA THR A 84 26.72 0.80 1.66
C THR A 84 25.98 2.13 1.89
N TYR A 85 26.31 2.84 2.97
CA TYR A 85 25.75 4.18 3.19
C TYR A 85 26.11 5.16 2.07
N ALA A 86 27.29 4.98 1.46
CA ALA A 86 27.70 5.75 0.29
C ALA A 86 26.81 5.46 -0.94
N SER A 87 26.48 4.20 -1.24
CA SER A 87 25.60 3.86 -2.36
C SER A 87 24.14 4.32 -2.12
N ILE A 88 23.64 4.22 -0.89
CA ILE A 88 22.31 4.77 -0.54
C ILE A 88 22.31 6.29 -0.69
N THR A 89 23.36 6.98 -0.22
CA THR A 89 23.55 8.43 -0.40
C THR A 89 23.60 8.82 -1.88
N GLN A 90 24.23 8.02 -2.74
CA GLN A 90 24.25 8.23 -4.18
C GLN A 90 22.83 8.10 -4.80
N LYS A 91 22.05 7.08 -4.41
CA LYS A 91 20.64 6.93 -4.82
C LYS A 91 19.78 8.13 -4.38
N ILE A 92 19.95 8.63 -3.14
CA ILE A 92 19.27 9.83 -2.62
C ILE A 92 19.63 11.08 -3.43
N THR A 93 20.93 11.35 -3.57
CA THR A 93 21.43 12.60 -4.17
C THR A 93 21.12 12.71 -5.67
N SER A 94 21.16 11.58 -6.39
CA SER A 94 20.77 11.48 -7.81
C SER A 94 19.26 11.53 -8.05
N GLY A 95 18.42 11.39 -7.01
CA GLY A 95 16.95 11.35 -7.15
C GLY A 95 16.40 9.99 -7.63
N TRP A 96 17.16 8.90 -7.46
CA TRP A 96 16.75 7.55 -7.86
C TRP A 96 15.47 7.09 -7.15
N TYR A 97 15.32 7.43 -5.86
CA TYR A 97 14.12 7.15 -5.06
C TYR A 97 12.93 8.05 -5.45
N SER A 98 13.14 9.37 -5.49
CA SER A 98 12.07 10.34 -5.77
C SER A 98 11.51 10.19 -7.19
N SER A 99 12.32 9.81 -8.18
CA SER A 99 11.84 9.48 -9.54
C SER A 99 10.99 8.19 -9.62
N ARG A 100 10.94 7.43 -8.52
CA ARG A 100 10.10 6.25 -8.31
C ARG A 100 8.93 6.51 -7.34
N GLY A 101 8.72 7.74 -6.88
CA GLY A 101 7.68 8.08 -5.89
C GLY A 101 8.01 7.63 -4.46
N ILE A 102 9.28 7.29 -4.17
CA ILE A 102 9.70 6.79 -2.86
C ILE A 102 10.25 7.95 -2.01
N HIS A 103 9.65 8.14 -0.84
CA HIS A 103 10.06 9.17 0.12
C HIS A 103 10.47 8.62 1.49
N HIS A 104 10.33 7.30 1.73
CA HIS A 104 10.58 6.68 3.02
C HIS A 104 11.56 5.50 2.86
N LEU A 105 12.61 5.48 3.69
CA LEU A 105 13.63 4.44 3.70
C LEU A 105 13.64 3.75 5.08
N ALA A 106 13.53 2.43 5.11
CA ALA A 106 13.82 1.62 6.28
C ALA A 106 15.23 1.01 6.15
N ILE A 107 16.12 1.34 7.07
CA ILE A 107 17.49 0.79 7.09
C ILE A 107 17.52 -0.44 7.99
N TYR A 108 17.92 -1.58 7.43
CA TYR A 108 18.08 -2.84 8.17
C TYR A 108 19.56 -3.15 8.41
N GLY A 109 19.89 -3.70 9.59
CA GLY A 109 21.25 -4.10 9.95
C GLY A 109 22.25 -2.94 10.00
N ALA A 110 21.83 -1.77 10.50
CA ALA A 110 22.65 -0.56 10.44
C ALA A 110 23.84 -0.58 11.42
N TRP A 111 23.66 -1.27 12.56
CA TRP A 111 24.68 -1.46 13.58
C TRP A 111 25.72 -2.50 13.16
N LYS A 112 26.77 -2.64 13.95
CA LYS A 112 27.76 -3.70 13.81
C LYS A 112 27.16 -5.05 14.24
N SER A 113 27.30 -6.06 13.41
CA SER A 113 26.76 -7.41 13.62
C SER A 113 27.67 -8.48 13.00
N THR A 114 27.44 -9.74 13.37
CA THR A 114 27.88 -10.89 12.57
C THR A 114 26.86 -11.18 11.44
N PRO A 115 27.18 -12.05 10.45
CA PRO A 115 26.31 -12.40 9.32
C PRO A 115 24.99 -13.10 9.68
N GLU A 116 24.91 -13.73 10.87
CA GLU A 116 23.72 -14.40 11.38
C GLU A 116 22.50 -13.46 11.32
N PHE A 117 21.37 -14.00 10.84
CA PHE A 117 20.12 -13.24 10.62
C PHE A 117 20.29 -11.92 9.85
N LEU A 118 21.09 -11.92 8.77
CA LEU A 118 21.28 -10.75 7.91
C LEU A 118 21.81 -9.50 8.64
N GLY A 119 22.49 -9.68 9.78
CA GLY A 119 22.99 -8.59 10.60
C GLY A 119 22.06 -8.11 11.72
N LEU A 120 21.00 -8.86 12.04
CA LEU A 120 20.06 -8.48 13.10
C LEU A 120 20.66 -8.51 14.53
N PRO A 121 21.43 -9.53 14.99
CA PRO A 121 21.91 -9.62 16.38
C PRO A 121 23.06 -8.64 16.68
N PRO A 122 22.88 -7.59 17.50
CA PRO A 122 23.86 -6.51 17.55
C PRO A 122 25.15 -6.89 18.28
N LEU A 123 26.30 -6.79 17.60
CA LEU A 123 27.64 -6.84 18.21
C LEU A 123 28.03 -5.51 18.88
N ASP A 124 27.60 -4.39 18.29
CA ASP A 124 27.71 -3.05 18.89
C ASP A 124 26.63 -2.13 18.31
N TYR A 125 25.68 -1.71 19.15
CA TYR A 125 24.61 -0.78 18.81
C TYR A 125 25.10 0.64 18.46
N PHE A 126 26.33 1.00 18.83
CA PHE A 126 26.87 2.37 18.73
C PHE A 126 27.94 2.53 17.64
N ASP A 127 28.21 1.46 16.87
CA ASP A 127 29.10 1.42 15.71
C ASP A 127 28.35 0.83 14.51
N THR A 128 28.87 1.03 13.30
CA THR A 128 28.28 0.49 12.06
C THR A 128 29.01 -0.77 11.59
N GLN A 129 28.38 -1.54 10.71
CA GLN A 129 28.99 -2.74 10.16
C GLN A 129 30.27 -2.45 9.36
N VAL A 130 31.29 -3.31 9.52
CA VAL A 130 32.52 -3.24 8.73
C VAL A 130 32.17 -3.39 7.23
N GLY A 131 32.89 -2.68 6.36
CA GLY A 131 32.64 -2.71 4.91
C GLY A 131 31.46 -1.86 4.43
N THR A 132 30.51 -1.47 5.30
CA THR A 132 29.27 -0.77 4.88
C THR A 132 29.34 0.76 5.01
N GLY A 133 30.29 1.25 5.80
CA GLY A 133 30.58 2.65 6.07
C GLY A 133 30.74 2.91 7.57
N SER A 134 31.01 4.16 7.96
CA SER A 134 31.10 4.59 9.35
C SER A 134 29.80 5.22 9.85
N VAL A 135 29.68 5.40 11.17
CA VAL A 135 28.66 6.25 11.82
C VAL A 135 28.59 7.67 11.23
N THR A 136 29.71 8.20 10.71
CA THR A 136 29.72 9.50 10.01
C THR A 136 29.04 9.40 8.65
N ASP A 137 29.28 8.34 7.89
CA ASP A 137 28.66 8.11 6.58
C ASP A 137 27.15 7.86 6.72
N PHE A 138 26.72 7.13 7.76
CA PHE A 138 25.31 6.99 8.12
C PHE A 138 24.66 8.35 8.39
N ARG A 139 25.29 9.22 9.19
CA ARG A 139 24.78 10.56 9.51
C ARG A 139 24.75 11.49 8.28
N ASP A 140 25.69 11.35 7.37
CA ASP A 140 25.66 12.14 6.13
C ASP A 140 24.62 11.60 5.13
N MET A 141 24.33 10.30 5.13
CA MET A 141 23.20 9.69 4.43
C MET A 141 21.85 10.19 4.96
N THR A 142 21.59 10.14 6.27
CA THR A 142 20.32 10.65 6.85
C THR A 142 20.15 12.14 6.57
N LYS A 143 21.23 12.93 6.69
CA LYS A 143 21.26 14.36 6.35
C LYS A 143 20.96 14.60 4.86
N ALA A 144 21.45 13.76 3.95
CA ALA A 144 21.13 13.86 2.53
C ALA A 144 19.64 13.54 2.25
N ALA A 145 19.08 12.51 2.88
CA ALA A 145 17.65 12.17 2.78
C ALA A 145 16.78 13.33 3.31
N ASN A 146 17.11 13.83 4.49
CA ASN A 146 16.44 14.95 5.15
C ASN A 146 16.46 16.22 4.27
N ALA A 147 17.59 16.51 3.60
CA ALA A 147 17.71 17.64 2.67
C ALA A 147 16.87 17.48 1.38
N LYS A 148 16.44 16.26 1.05
CA LYS A 148 15.50 15.94 -0.04
C LYS A 148 14.05 15.85 0.44
N GLY A 149 13.77 16.03 1.73
CA GLY A 149 12.45 15.88 2.33
C GLY A 149 12.04 14.43 2.63
N MET A 150 12.90 13.46 2.29
CA MET A 150 12.71 12.05 2.58
C MET A 150 12.81 11.75 4.08
N THR A 151 12.27 10.60 4.48
CA THR A 151 12.32 10.06 5.84
C THR A 151 13.24 8.85 5.89
N VAL A 152 14.04 8.73 6.94
CA VAL A 152 14.82 7.53 7.27
C VAL A 152 14.37 6.99 8.62
N ILE A 153 13.86 5.77 8.61
CA ILE A 153 13.57 4.96 9.79
C ILE A 153 14.57 3.80 9.87
N MET A 154 14.71 3.19 11.04
CA MET A 154 15.56 2.01 11.23
C MET A 154 14.75 0.82 11.68
N TYR A 155 15.02 -0.35 11.10
CA TYR A 155 14.64 -1.60 11.74
C TYR A 155 15.47 -1.77 13.01
N MET A 156 14.87 -2.20 14.12
CA MET A 156 15.44 -2.05 15.46
C MET A 156 15.18 -3.29 16.34
N GLU A 157 16.27 -4.02 16.58
CA GLU A 157 16.34 -5.17 17.48
C GLU A 157 16.59 -4.70 18.93
N LEU A 158 15.69 -5.03 19.86
CA LEU A 158 15.80 -4.71 21.29
C LEU A 158 15.32 -5.86 22.21
N LEU A 159 15.00 -7.02 21.67
CA LEU A 159 14.63 -8.23 22.39
C LEU A 159 15.86 -8.97 22.92
N TYR A 160 16.91 -9.06 22.11
CA TYR A 160 18.15 -9.78 22.41
C TYR A 160 19.39 -9.07 21.86
N ILE A 161 20.56 -9.68 22.06
CA ILE A 161 21.85 -9.17 21.60
C ILE A 161 22.72 -10.32 21.05
N HIS A 162 23.82 -10.03 20.35
CA HIS A 162 24.79 -11.08 20.01
C HIS A 162 25.59 -11.50 21.27
N PRO A 163 25.83 -12.79 21.54
CA PRO A 163 26.53 -13.23 22.77
C PRO A 163 27.99 -12.76 22.86
N ASP A 164 28.67 -12.47 21.75
CA ASP A 164 30.01 -11.86 21.78
C ASP A 164 29.98 -10.33 21.99
N ASN A 165 28.80 -9.71 22.16
CA ASN A 165 28.69 -8.28 22.44
C ASN A 165 29.39 -7.92 23.76
N PRO A 166 30.28 -6.90 23.81
CA PRO A 166 31.04 -6.55 25.01
C PRO A 166 30.19 -6.31 26.27
N VAL A 167 28.95 -5.84 26.12
CA VAL A 167 28.03 -5.62 27.24
C VAL A 167 27.57 -6.95 27.84
N PHE A 168 27.24 -7.95 27.02
CA PHE A 168 26.88 -9.28 27.51
C PHE A 168 28.10 -10.05 28.01
N VAL A 169 29.25 -9.97 27.33
CA VAL A 169 30.50 -10.59 27.80
C VAL A 169 30.89 -10.07 29.19
N LYS A 170 30.73 -8.77 29.44
CA LYS A 170 30.88 -8.19 30.77
C LYS A 170 29.81 -8.69 31.75
N ALA A 171 28.54 -8.71 31.35
CA ALA A 171 27.44 -9.21 32.18
C ALA A 171 27.67 -10.66 32.66
N ALA A 172 28.08 -11.55 31.76
CA ALA A 172 28.43 -12.94 32.07
C ALA A 172 29.68 -13.03 32.97
N THR A 173 30.70 -12.19 32.73
CA THR A 173 31.92 -12.12 33.56
C THR A 173 31.63 -11.63 34.98
N ASP A 174 30.77 -10.62 35.13
CA ASP A 174 30.35 -10.13 36.45
C ASP A 174 29.51 -11.20 37.16
N ARG A 175 28.56 -11.82 36.46
CA ARG A 175 27.73 -12.91 36.97
C ARG A 175 28.57 -14.13 37.39
N ALA A 176 29.67 -14.41 36.69
CA ALA A 176 30.68 -15.41 37.04
C ALA A 176 31.27 -15.19 38.43
N ALA A 177 31.68 -13.94 38.68
CA ALA A 177 32.29 -13.51 39.93
C ALA A 177 31.26 -13.31 41.06
N GLY A 178 29.97 -13.53 40.81
CA GLY A 178 28.89 -13.25 41.76
C GLY A 178 28.62 -11.76 41.96
N ILE A 179 29.04 -10.91 41.02
CA ILE A 179 28.86 -9.47 41.04
C ILE A 179 27.50 -9.13 40.42
N ASP A 180 26.73 -8.27 41.10
CA ASP A 180 25.48 -7.70 40.60
C ASP A 180 25.74 -6.30 40.01
N SER A 181 26.24 -6.27 38.78
CA SER A 181 26.58 -5.05 38.04
C SER A 181 25.38 -4.48 37.28
N TYR A 182 25.55 -3.28 36.72
CA TYR A 182 24.56 -2.71 35.79
C TYR A 182 24.34 -3.64 34.60
N GLU A 183 25.42 -4.15 34.00
CA GLU A 183 25.39 -5.02 32.83
C GLU A 183 24.77 -6.39 33.15
N SER A 184 25.05 -6.98 34.31
CA SER A 184 24.38 -8.24 34.71
C SER A 184 22.88 -8.08 34.93
N ARG A 185 22.39 -6.87 35.30
CA ARG A 185 20.96 -6.57 35.44
C ARG A 185 20.25 -6.20 34.14
N LEU A 186 20.95 -6.17 33.00
CA LEU A 186 20.32 -5.99 31.69
C LEU A 186 19.67 -7.27 31.14
N PHE A 187 20.14 -8.45 31.56
CA PHE A 187 19.82 -9.73 30.92
C PHE A 187 19.14 -10.71 31.87
N ARG A 188 18.28 -11.57 31.31
CA ARG A 188 17.52 -12.56 32.07
C ARG A 188 18.34 -13.84 32.30
N TRP A 189 18.66 -14.11 33.56
CA TRP A 189 19.43 -15.29 34.00
C TRP A 189 18.50 -16.39 34.50
N ASP A 190 18.93 -17.65 34.34
CA ASP A 190 18.31 -18.77 35.06
C ASP A 190 18.70 -18.71 36.54
N GLU A 191 17.73 -18.45 37.41
CA GLU A 191 17.93 -18.38 38.86
C GLU A 191 17.90 -19.75 39.57
N ARG A 192 17.71 -20.86 38.83
CA ARG A 192 17.63 -22.20 39.42
C ARG A 192 18.97 -22.61 40.09
N PRO A 193 18.96 -23.33 41.25
CA PRO A 193 20.12 -23.38 42.14
C PRO A 193 21.28 -24.33 41.75
N GLN A 194 21.31 -24.84 40.53
CA GLN A 194 22.21 -25.93 40.11
C GLN A 194 22.96 -25.52 38.83
N PRO A 195 24.31 -25.65 38.78
CA PRO A 195 25.01 -25.71 37.50
C PRO A 195 24.57 -26.97 36.76
N GLN A 196 24.27 -26.87 35.47
CA GLN A 196 23.75 -28.01 34.69
C GLN A 196 24.61 -28.27 33.44
N ALA A 197 24.76 -29.55 33.09
CA ALA A 197 25.44 -29.95 31.85
C ALA A 197 24.58 -29.67 30.60
N GLU A 198 23.26 -29.62 30.77
CA GLU A 198 22.26 -29.27 29.77
C GLU A 198 21.28 -28.29 30.44
N CYS A 199 20.87 -27.25 29.73
CA CYS A 199 20.01 -26.21 30.29
C CYS A 199 18.52 -26.55 30.04
N PRO A 200 17.63 -26.54 31.07
CA PRO A 200 16.24 -26.96 30.88
C PRO A 200 15.41 -25.92 30.14
N ALA A 201 14.41 -26.38 29.37
CA ALA A 201 13.39 -25.53 28.76
C ALA A 201 12.76 -24.54 29.78
N ASP A 202 12.39 -23.35 29.30
CA ASP A 202 11.78 -22.30 30.13
C ASP A 202 10.34 -22.72 30.54
N PRO A 203 9.98 -22.71 31.83
CA PRO A 203 8.61 -23.00 32.27
C PRO A 203 7.53 -21.97 31.85
N LEU A 204 7.92 -20.78 31.35
CA LEU A 204 6.98 -19.78 30.79
C LEU A 204 6.67 -20.00 29.30
N SER A 205 7.07 -21.13 28.74
CA SER A 205 6.91 -21.53 27.34
C SER A 205 5.46 -21.81 26.90
N SER A 206 4.55 -20.85 27.02
CA SER A 206 3.25 -20.91 26.32
C SER A 206 3.39 -20.77 24.80
N TRP A 207 4.50 -20.21 24.31
CA TRP A 207 4.89 -20.14 22.90
C TRP A 207 6.12 -21.04 22.67
N ALA A 208 5.92 -22.36 22.80
CA ALA A 208 6.93 -23.31 23.28
C ALA A 208 8.13 -23.67 22.36
N ALA A 209 8.48 -22.84 21.38
CA ALA A 209 9.65 -23.03 20.52
C ALA A 209 10.67 -21.87 20.59
N THR A 210 10.32 -20.74 21.22
CA THR A 210 11.12 -19.51 21.14
C THR A 210 12.03 -19.25 22.33
N TRP A 211 11.81 -19.88 23.50
CA TRP A 211 12.58 -19.56 24.72
C TRP A 211 13.23 -20.81 25.31
N VAL A 212 14.56 -20.83 25.28
CA VAL A 212 15.38 -21.95 25.76
C VAL A 212 16.43 -21.37 26.72
N SER A 213 16.74 -22.10 27.78
CA SER A 213 17.89 -21.75 28.62
C SER A 213 19.16 -22.20 27.90
N HIS A 214 20.13 -21.31 27.68
CA HIS A 214 21.39 -21.64 27.01
C HIS A 214 22.55 -21.66 28.02
N PRO A 215 23.53 -22.59 27.92
CA PRO A 215 24.68 -22.62 28.82
C PRO A 215 25.53 -21.35 28.68
N ASP A 216 25.83 -20.74 29.82
CA ASP A 216 26.93 -19.81 30.01
C ASP A 216 28.23 -20.62 30.11
N VAL A 217 29.01 -20.56 29.04
CA VAL A 217 30.28 -21.29 28.86
C VAL A 217 31.32 -20.90 29.93
N ALA A 218 31.20 -19.73 30.55
CA ALA A 218 32.12 -19.31 31.61
C ALA A 218 31.84 -19.98 32.97
N ASN A 219 30.60 -20.41 33.24
CA ASN A 219 30.14 -20.74 34.61
C ASN A 219 29.31 -22.02 34.77
N GLY A 220 28.80 -22.61 33.69
CA GLY A 220 27.85 -23.73 33.77
C GLY A 220 26.48 -23.36 34.37
N ARG A 221 26.17 -22.05 34.42
CA ARG A 221 24.81 -21.54 34.66
C ARG A 221 24.10 -21.37 33.32
N CYS A 222 22.81 -21.05 33.34
CA CYS A 222 22.06 -20.77 32.11
C CYS A 222 21.57 -19.32 32.06
N TYR A 223 21.39 -18.78 30.86
CA TYR A 223 20.66 -17.55 30.60
C TYR A 223 19.49 -17.83 29.65
N VAL A 224 18.50 -16.93 29.62
CA VAL A 224 17.34 -17.08 28.72
C VAL A 224 17.71 -16.58 27.33
N GLN A 225 17.54 -17.44 26.33
CA GLN A 225 17.77 -17.16 24.92
C GLN A 225 16.45 -16.92 24.18
N SER A 226 16.44 -15.94 23.26
CA SER A 226 15.38 -15.74 22.25
C SER A 226 15.50 -16.66 21.03
N TRP A 227 14.36 -16.89 20.36
CA TRP A 227 14.18 -17.70 19.14
C TRP A 227 14.89 -19.07 19.18
N GLY A 228 14.75 -19.77 20.32
CA GLY A 228 15.60 -20.87 20.80
C GLY A 228 15.93 -22.07 19.89
N HIS A 229 15.29 -22.25 18.72
CA HIS A 229 15.62 -23.31 17.76
C HIS A 229 15.48 -22.91 16.27
N TRP A 230 15.84 -21.68 15.89
CA TRP A 230 15.95 -21.36 14.46
C TRP A 230 17.22 -21.97 13.82
N ALA A 231 17.11 -22.50 12.60
CA ALA A 231 18.20 -23.24 11.95
C ALA A 231 19.36 -22.31 11.55
N GLY A 232 20.57 -22.64 12.00
CA GLY A 232 21.80 -21.89 11.70
C GLY A 232 22.38 -21.09 12.88
N VAL A 233 21.69 -21.03 14.02
CA VAL A 233 22.19 -20.35 15.22
C VAL A 233 22.99 -21.32 16.10
N GLU A 234 24.31 -21.26 16.05
CA GLU A 234 25.18 -22.09 16.90
C GLU A 234 25.39 -21.52 18.32
N LYS A 235 25.03 -20.25 18.56
CA LYS A 235 25.21 -19.56 19.85
C LYS A 235 23.92 -18.93 20.36
N GLY A 236 23.59 -19.13 21.64
CA GLY A 236 22.40 -18.51 22.22
C GLY A 236 22.40 -16.98 22.18
N LEU A 237 21.22 -16.41 21.90
CA LEU A 237 20.96 -14.97 21.80
C LEU A 237 20.44 -14.43 23.14
N PRO A 238 21.24 -13.75 23.97
CA PRO A 238 20.83 -13.39 25.34
C PRO A 238 19.73 -12.33 25.34
N ALA A 239 18.63 -12.63 26.04
CA ALA A 239 17.45 -11.78 26.12
C ALA A 239 17.58 -10.69 27.20
N PHE A 240 17.05 -9.50 26.93
CA PHE A 240 16.94 -8.42 27.92
C PHE A 240 15.90 -8.74 29.00
N ASP A 241 16.14 -8.29 30.23
CA ASP A 241 15.21 -8.38 31.38
C ASP A 241 14.51 -7.03 31.59
N TYR A 242 13.39 -6.81 30.89
CA TYR A 242 12.62 -5.57 31.02
C TYR A 242 11.80 -5.46 32.32
N SER A 243 11.86 -6.45 33.22
CA SER A 243 11.41 -6.26 34.61
C SER A 243 12.34 -5.30 35.39
N ARG A 244 13.55 -5.05 34.87
CA ARG A 244 14.56 -4.14 35.44
C ARG A 244 14.55 -2.79 34.72
N PRO A 245 14.61 -1.66 35.46
CA PRO A 245 14.72 -0.34 34.85
C PRO A 245 16.04 -0.17 34.06
N GLU A 246 17.11 -0.88 34.43
CA GLU A 246 18.38 -0.83 33.72
C GLU A 246 18.29 -1.23 32.23
N ALA A 247 17.52 -2.28 31.91
CA ALA A 247 17.30 -2.74 30.53
C ALA A 247 16.52 -1.69 29.71
N LEU A 248 15.45 -1.14 30.30
CA LEU A 248 14.65 -0.08 29.68
C LEU A 248 15.47 1.20 29.44
N ASP A 249 16.34 1.59 30.39
CA ASP A 249 17.25 2.73 30.22
C ASP A 249 18.35 2.49 29.19
N TYR A 250 18.82 1.23 29.06
CA TYR A 250 19.75 0.84 28.00
C TYR A 250 19.09 0.94 26.62
N ALA A 251 17.87 0.43 26.44
CA ALA A 251 17.09 0.58 25.21
C ALA A 251 16.87 2.06 24.85
N LYS A 252 16.42 2.89 25.81
CA LYS A 252 16.29 4.35 25.61
C LYS A 252 17.61 5.01 25.20
N LYS A 253 18.76 4.55 25.70
CA LYS A 253 20.10 5.04 25.31
C LYS A 253 20.44 4.70 23.86
N VAL A 254 20.18 3.46 23.42
CA VAL A 254 20.36 3.02 22.03
C VAL A 254 19.52 3.86 21.07
N LEU A 255 18.21 4.00 21.34
CA LEU A 255 17.30 4.75 20.48
C LEU A 255 17.70 6.23 20.37
N ARG A 256 18.08 6.87 21.49
CA ARG A 256 18.56 8.26 21.50
C ARG A 256 19.83 8.49 20.70
N PHE A 257 20.73 7.51 20.60
CA PHE A 257 21.93 7.61 19.78
C PHE A 257 21.56 7.74 18.29
N TRP A 258 20.73 6.83 17.77
CA TRP A 258 20.31 6.82 16.37
C TRP A 258 19.43 8.02 16.00
N LEU A 259 18.53 8.45 16.89
CA LEU A 259 17.81 9.74 16.73
C LEU A 259 18.78 10.93 16.65
N GLY A 260 19.86 10.91 17.44
CA GLY A 260 20.93 11.92 17.40
C GLY A 260 21.71 11.95 16.07
N LEU A 261 21.68 10.85 15.31
CA LEU A 261 22.24 10.76 13.96
C LEU A 261 21.25 11.17 12.86
N GLY A 262 20.04 11.61 13.21
CA GLY A 262 19.05 12.18 12.29
C GLY A 262 18.05 11.18 11.69
N VAL A 263 17.85 10.04 12.35
CA VAL A 263 16.76 9.09 12.11
C VAL A 263 15.44 9.68 12.62
N GLN A 264 14.32 9.42 11.94
CA GLN A 264 12.98 9.88 12.35
C GLN A 264 12.13 8.85 13.08
N GLY A 265 12.57 7.61 13.18
CA GLY A 265 11.81 6.58 13.89
C GLY A 265 12.32 5.17 13.66
N PHE A 266 11.55 4.20 14.15
CA PHE A 266 11.96 2.81 14.26
C PHE A 266 10.80 1.86 13.92
N THR A 267 11.12 0.81 13.16
CA THR A 267 10.35 -0.44 13.13
C THR A 267 10.98 -1.35 14.17
N TYR A 268 10.26 -1.66 15.25
CA TYR A 268 10.74 -2.55 16.30
C TYR A 268 10.53 -4.00 15.86
N ASP A 269 11.59 -4.80 15.95
CA ASP A 269 11.52 -6.26 15.79
C ASP A 269 10.62 -6.84 16.89
N ALA A 270 9.65 -7.67 16.50
CA ALA A 270 8.72 -8.42 17.34
C ALA A 270 8.35 -7.87 18.75
N PRO A 271 7.92 -6.60 18.94
CA PRO A 271 7.67 -5.99 20.27
C PRO A 271 6.68 -6.74 21.18
N GLN A 272 5.73 -7.50 20.62
CA GLN A 272 4.84 -8.41 21.37
C GLN A 272 5.57 -9.52 22.12
N THR A 273 6.84 -9.80 21.80
CA THR A 273 7.64 -10.87 22.41
C THR A 273 8.57 -10.39 23.53
N TYR A 274 8.62 -9.08 23.81
CA TYR A 274 9.58 -8.50 24.76
C TYR A 274 9.30 -9.00 26.18
N LEU A 275 10.17 -9.90 26.66
CA LEU A 275 10.03 -10.54 27.96
C LEU A 275 9.91 -9.49 29.07
N ASP A 276 8.85 -9.65 29.88
CA ASP A 276 8.52 -8.81 31.03
C ASP A 276 8.24 -7.32 30.73
N LEU A 277 8.35 -6.87 29.47
CA LEU A 277 8.03 -5.49 29.09
C LEU A 277 6.51 -5.29 28.99
N SER A 278 5.92 -4.84 30.10
CA SER A 278 4.50 -4.49 30.15
C SER A 278 4.10 -3.43 29.12
N GLU A 279 2.83 -3.38 28.76
CA GLU A 279 2.23 -2.33 27.94
C GLU A 279 2.60 -0.92 28.41
N ALA A 280 2.61 -0.68 29.73
CA ALA A 280 3.04 0.59 30.31
C ALA A 280 4.53 0.88 30.06
N GLY A 281 5.39 -0.14 30.03
CA GLY A 281 6.81 -0.03 29.71
C GLY A 281 7.06 0.24 28.21
N GLN A 282 6.29 -0.38 27.32
CA GLN A 282 6.33 -0.05 25.89
C GLN A 282 5.88 1.40 25.64
N THR A 283 4.79 1.82 26.29
CA THR A 283 4.31 3.21 26.27
C THR A 283 5.36 4.17 26.85
N GLU A 284 6.05 3.79 27.93
CA GLU A 284 7.14 4.59 28.53
C GLU A 284 8.33 4.72 27.57
N LEU A 285 8.71 3.67 26.86
CA LEU A 285 9.76 3.69 25.85
C LEU A 285 9.46 4.75 24.77
N GLN A 286 8.21 4.84 24.31
CA GLN A 286 7.77 5.84 23.34
C GLN A 286 7.65 7.26 23.94
N ILE A 287 6.96 7.43 25.08
CA ILE A 287 6.77 8.75 25.73
C ILE A 287 8.09 9.39 26.17
N THR A 288 9.09 8.58 26.55
CA THR A 288 10.41 9.05 26.98
C THR A 288 11.31 9.50 25.82
N LEU A 289 10.89 9.22 24.58
CA LEU A 289 11.47 9.76 23.35
C LEU A 289 10.68 10.99 22.90
N PRO A 290 11.31 11.95 22.18
CA PRO A 290 10.58 13.07 21.62
C PRO A 290 9.55 12.57 20.60
N THR A 291 8.24 12.76 20.85
CA THR A 291 7.18 12.38 19.91
C THR A 291 7.27 13.11 18.56
N THR A 292 8.10 14.15 18.46
CA THR A 292 8.40 14.87 17.24
C THR A 292 9.90 15.13 17.07
N PHE A 293 10.38 15.03 15.84
CA PHE A 293 11.70 15.45 15.39
C PHE A 293 11.65 16.90 14.88
N ARG A 294 12.56 17.76 15.36
CA ARG A 294 12.70 19.15 14.88
C ARG A 294 13.92 19.28 13.97
N TYR A 295 13.66 19.65 12.71
CA TYR A 295 14.70 19.96 11.74
C TYR A 295 15.38 21.29 12.05
N ARG A 296 16.61 21.46 11.54
CA ARG A 296 17.39 22.69 11.68
C ARG A 296 16.78 23.90 10.95
N ASP A 297 15.85 23.67 10.02
CA ASP A 297 15.06 24.70 9.33
C ASP A 297 13.79 25.12 10.11
N GLY A 298 13.56 24.55 11.29
CA GLY A 298 12.41 24.84 12.16
C GLY A 298 11.17 23.97 11.91
N LYS A 299 11.16 23.12 10.88
CA LYS A 299 10.06 22.17 10.67
C LYS A 299 10.02 21.12 11.77
N THR A 300 8.81 20.72 12.15
CA THR A 300 8.56 19.64 13.11
C THR A 300 7.85 18.52 12.37
N ARG A 301 8.34 17.28 12.49
CA ARG A 301 7.64 16.07 12.02
C ARG A 301 7.44 15.11 13.21
N PRO A 302 6.33 14.38 13.29
CA PRO A 302 6.18 13.25 14.22
C PRO A 302 7.23 12.15 13.98
N GLN A 303 7.50 11.36 15.02
CA GLN A 303 8.35 10.17 14.89
C GLN A 303 7.56 8.97 14.39
N TRP A 304 8.23 8.09 13.64
CA TRP A 304 7.66 6.83 13.17
C TRP A 304 7.90 5.77 14.25
N PHE A 305 6.83 5.24 14.85
CA PHE A 305 6.94 4.08 15.73
C PHE A 305 6.14 2.94 15.12
N ASP A 306 6.83 2.00 14.50
CA ASP A 306 6.26 0.85 13.80
C ASP A 306 6.55 -0.44 14.57
N ALA A 307 5.57 -1.35 14.64
CA ALA A 307 5.69 -2.63 15.34
C ALA A 307 5.62 -3.78 14.34
N GLU A 308 6.67 -4.61 14.26
CA GLU A 308 6.58 -5.88 13.56
C GLU A 308 5.72 -6.89 14.35
N GLY A 309 4.71 -7.46 13.70
CA GLY A 309 4.06 -8.65 14.25
C GLY A 309 2.92 -9.18 13.39
N GLN A 310 2.50 -10.41 13.67
CA GLN A 310 1.37 -11.04 12.96
C GLN A 310 0.11 -10.17 12.98
N GLY A 311 -0.71 -10.33 11.94
CA GLY A 311 -1.94 -9.56 11.67
C GLY A 311 -3.11 -9.78 12.65
N THR A 312 -2.83 -10.18 13.89
CA THR A 312 -3.86 -10.58 14.85
C THR A 312 -4.56 -9.37 15.47
N ARG A 313 -5.86 -9.52 15.74
CA ARG A 313 -6.68 -8.50 16.44
C ARG A 313 -6.15 -8.16 17.83
N GLU A 314 -5.39 -9.06 18.45
CA GLU A 314 -4.77 -8.84 19.75
C GLU A 314 -3.56 -7.91 19.63
N ASN A 315 -2.65 -8.20 18.69
CA ASN A 315 -1.52 -7.33 18.35
C ASN A 315 -2.00 -5.93 17.94
N MET A 316 -3.04 -5.83 17.10
CA MET A 316 -3.66 -4.53 16.74
C MET A 316 -4.01 -3.69 17.97
N ARG A 317 -4.72 -4.30 18.91
CA ARG A 317 -5.21 -3.62 20.10
C ARG A 317 -4.09 -3.26 21.05
N LEU A 318 -3.06 -4.10 21.16
CA LEU A 318 -1.87 -3.77 21.95
C LEU A 318 -1.19 -2.54 21.34
N ALA A 319 -0.90 -2.58 20.04
CA ALA A 319 -0.16 -1.53 19.36
C ALA A 319 -0.88 -0.16 19.39
N ASP A 320 -2.20 -0.16 19.19
CA ASP A 320 -3.08 1.02 19.31
C ASP A 320 -3.05 1.64 20.73
N ARG A 321 -3.04 0.82 21.78
CA ARG A 321 -2.94 1.30 23.18
C ARG A 321 -1.55 1.84 23.52
N VAL A 322 -0.50 1.18 23.02
CA VAL A 322 0.90 1.57 23.26
C VAL A 322 1.27 2.86 22.53
N GLY A 323 0.67 3.10 21.35
CA GLY A 323 0.88 4.32 20.56
C GLY A 323 1.70 4.15 19.28
N TYR A 324 1.87 2.91 18.81
CA TYR A 324 2.50 2.68 17.50
C TYR A 324 1.70 3.34 16.37
N SER A 325 2.43 3.95 15.45
CA SER A 325 1.99 4.64 14.24
C SER A 325 1.74 3.68 13.07
N VAL A 326 2.37 2.51 13.09
CA VAL A 326 2.25 1.49 12.05
C VAL A 326 2.32 0.12 12.72
N ILE A 327 1.65 -0.85 12.12
CA ILE A 327 1.84 -2.26 12.44
C ILE A 327 2.25 -2.96 11.16
N TYR A 328 3.48 -3.45 11.13
CA TYR A 328 4.10 -4.14 10.02
C TYR A 328 3.87 -5.66 10.16
N GLY A 329 3.07 -6.23 9.25
CA GLY A 329 2.84 -7.67 9.17
C GLY A 329 3.85 -8.37 8.28
N ASP A 330 4.69 -9.24 8.85
CA ASP A 330 5.57 -10.13 8.08
C ASP A 330 4.76 -11.21 7.32
N ALA A 331 5.31 -11.70 6.22
CA ALA A 331 4.58 -12.38 5.15
C ALA A 331 4.11 -13.83 5.47
N GLY A 332 4.39 -14.34 6.67
CA GLY A 332 4.05 -15.70 7.10
C GLY A 332 2.55 -15.97 7.33
N ASP A 333 1.72 -14.93 7.40
CA ASP A 333 0.27 -15.08 7.36
C ASP A 333 -0.19 -15.13 5.88
N ASP A 334 -0.78 -16.26 5.44
CA ASP A 334 -1.20 -16.56 4.04
C ASP A 334 -1.95 -15.43 3.30
N TRP A 335 -2.51 -14.47 4.03
CA TRP A 335 -3.38 -13.40 3.57
C TRP A 335 -2.62 -12.17 3.05
N ASN A 336 -1.31 -12.05 3.33
CA ASN A 336 -0.53 -10.83 3.10
C ASN A 336 -0.17 -10.56 1.62
N SER A 337 -0.41 -11.51 0.72
CA SER A 337 -0.27 -11.33 -0.74
C SER A 337 -1.64 -11.40 -1.43
N ALA A 338 -2.47 -10.41 -1.10
CA ALA A 338 -3.88 -10.30 -1.44
C ALA A 338 -4.20 -10.56 -2.93
N ALA A 339 -3.42 -10.02 -3.86
CA ALA A 339 -3.65 -10.23 -5.29
C ALA A 339 -3.30 -11.66 -5.72
N THR A 340 -2.26 -12.25 -5.14
CA THR A 340 -1.90 -13.64 -5.41
C THR A 340 -2.98 -14.59 -4.88
N GLN A 341 -3.57 -14.28 -3.72
CA GLN A 341 -4.65 -15.05 -3.15
C GLN A 341 -5.95 -14.95 -3.96
N VAL A 342 -6.32 -13.79 -4.50
CA VAL A 342 -7.48 -13.72 -5.42
C VAL A 342 -7.17 -14.33 -6.80
N ALA A 343 -5.91 -14.30 -7.25
CA ALA A 343 -5.49 -14.92 -8.50
C ALA A 343 -5.45 -16.46 -8.45
N ARG A 344 -5.18 -17.07 -7.29
CA ARG A 344 -5.15 -18.54 -7.11
C ARG A 344 -6.50 -19.18 -7.42
N ASP A 345 -6.51 -20.17 -8.33
CA ASP A 345 -7.68 -21.01 -8.62
C ASP A 345 -7.39 -22.49 -8.29
N PRO A 346 -8.35 -23.26 -7.73
CA PRO A 346 -9.69 -22.88 -7.29
C PRO A 346 -9.76 -22.53 -5.78
N GLN A 347 -8.61 -22.42 -5.10
CA GLN A 347 -8.51 -22.29 -3.62
C GLN A 347 -8.25 -20.86 -3.13
N GLY A 348 -8.32 -19.87 -4.01
CA GLY A 348 -8.10 -18.46 -3.69
C GLY A 348 -9.26 -17.78 -2.98
N LEU A 349 -9.04 -16.51 -2.64
CA LEU A 349 -10.02 -15.63 -2.03
C LEU A 349 -10.99 -15.05 -3.07
N THR A 350 -12.24 -14.85 -2.68
CA THR A 350 -13.16 -14.01 -3.45
C THR A 350 -12.86 -12.52 -3.23
N ILE A 351 -13.28 -11.67 -4.18
CA ILE A 351 -13.21 -10.21 -4.02
C ILE A 351 -13.98 -9.75 -2.76
N ASP A 352 -15.08 -10.41 -2.41
CA ASP A 352 -15.84 -10.09 -1.19
C ASP A 352 -15.01 -10.39 0.07
N GLN A 353 -14.28 -11.51 0.10
CA GLN A 353 -13.38 -11.85 1.21
C GLN A 353 -12.19 -10.90 1.30
N LEU A 354 -11.64 -10.47 0.16
CA LEU A 354 -10.60 -9.44 0.10
C LEU A 354 -11.12 -8.09 0.64
N ASP A 355 -12.29 -7.65 0.20
CA ASP A 355 -12.89 -6.38 0.60
C ASP A 355 -13.28 -6.35 2.08
N ASP A 356 -13.81 -7.46 2.62
CA ASP A 356 -14.05 -7.63 4.05
C ASP A 356 -12.75 -7.68 4.87
N HIS A 357 -11.69 -8.30 4.34
CA HIS A 357 -10.37 -8.30 4.97
C HIS A 357 -9.83 -6.86 5.05
N TYR A 358 -9.83 -6.10 3.96
CA TYR A 358 -9.35 -4.71 3.96
C TYR A 358 -10.22 -3.79 4.83
N ALA A 359 -11.55 -3.93 4.81
CA ALA A 359 -12.44 -3.23 5.74
C ALA A 359 -12.18 -3.56 7.22
N THR A 360 -11.57 -4.71 7.50
CA THR A 360 -11.32 -5.20 8.87
C THR A 360 -9.93 -4.85 9.39
N TRP A 361 -8.92 -4.85 8.51
CA TRP A 361 -7.51 -4.86 8.90
C TRP A 361 -6.68 -3.69 8.33
N LEU A 362 -6.88 -3.31 7.06
CA LEU A 362 -6.16 -2.19 6.42
C LEU A 362 -6.83 -0.83 6.63
N ASP A 363 -7.60 -0.70 7.70
CA ASP A 363 -8.40 0.47 7.98
C ASP A 363 -7.69 1.40 9.01
N PRO A 364 -7.08 2.53 8.59
CA PRO A 364 -6.35 3.43 9.50
C PRO A 364 -7.24 4.05 10.60
N ARG A 365 -8.57 4.09 10.39
CA ARG A 365 -9.53 4.52 11.43
C ARG A 365 -9.46 3.66 12.70
N ARG A 366 -8.93 2.43 12.62
CA ARG A 366 -8.90 1.46 13.73
C ARG A 366 -7.71 1.64 14.68
N MET A 367 -6.71 2.44 14.33
CA MET A 367 -5.59 2.81 15.21
C MET A 367 -5.84 4.16 15.91
N ASN A 368 -7.08 4.41 16.36
CA ASN A 368 -7.55 5.70 16.89
C ASN A 368 -7.22 6.93 16.01
N GLY A 369 -7.07 6.74 14.69
CA GLY A 369 -6.65 7.80 13.75
C GLY A 369 -5.18 8.23 13.87
N ARG A 370 -4.31 7.35 14.39
CA ARG A 370 -2.87 7.60 14.64
C ARG A 370 -1.93 6.90 13.66
N GLY A 371 -2.45 6.09 12.74
CA GLY A 371 -1.60 5.14 12.03
C GLY A 371 -2.25 4.32 10.93
N ALA A 372 -1.40 3.66 10.14
CA ALA A 372 -1.76 2.82 9.00
C ALA A 372 -1.26 1.38 9.18
N TRP A 373 -1.93 0.42 8.53
CA TRP A 373 -1.44 -0.97 8.51
C TRP A 373 -0.35 -1.15 7.46
N GLY A 374 0.77 -1.77 7.83
CA GLY A 374 1.92 -2.07 7.00
C GLY A 374 1.94 -3.52 6.50
N THR A 375 2.17 -3.73 5.21
CA THR A 375 2.43 -5.08 4.64
C THR A 375 3.67 -5.08 3.75
N THR A 376 4.39 -6.20 3.71
CA THR A 376 5.38 -6.44 2.65
C THR A 376 4.71 -6.70 1.31
N VAL A 377 5.36 -6.27 0.22
CA VAL A 377 5.16 -6.93 -1.07
C VAL A 377 6.16 -8.09 -1.18
N PHE A 378 5.60 -9.29 -1.25
CA PHE A 378 6.23 -10.62 -1.36
C PHE A 378 6.75 -11.28 -0.08
N ASP A 379 6.67 -12.61 -0.12
CA ASP A 379 7.28 -13.59 0.78
C ASP A 379 8.54 -14.20 0.10
N PHE A 380 9.45 -14.74 0.90
CA PHE A 380 10.75 -15.27 0.50
C PHE A 380 10.68 -16.47 -0.46
N ASP A 381 9.56 -17.19 -0.54
CA ASP A 381 9.39 -18.40 -1.39
C ASP A 381 8.87 -18.10 -2.83
N GLN A 382 8.62 -16.83 -3.17
CA GLN A 382 7.77 -16.48 -4.34
C GLN A 382 8.50 -16.28 -5.67
N THR A 383 9.69 -16.88 -5.87
CA THR A 383 10.44 -16.82 -7.14
C THR A 383 9.72 -17.43 -8.35
N SER A 384 8.60 -18.11 -8.12
CA SER A 384 7.73 -18.74 -9.13
C SER A 384 6.61 -17.84 -9.68
N MET A 385 6.42 -16.63 -9.14
CA MET A 385 5.28 -15.77 -9.53
C MET A 385 5.49 -14.95 -10.82
N PRO A 386 4.45 -14.81 -11.67
CA PRO A 386 4.50 -13.93 -12.84
C PRO A 386 4.83 -12.46 -12.48
N PRO A 387 5.72 -11.78 -13.21
CA PRO A 387 6.04 -10.36 -13.04
C PRO A 387 4.82 -9.42 -12.94
N ALA A 388 3.83 -9.58 -13.81
CA ALA A 388 2.62 -8.72 -13.80
C ALA A 388 1.80 -8.88 -12.50
N LEU A 389 1.68 -10.11 -11.97
CA LEU A 389 1.00 -10.38 -10.70
C LEU A 389 1.72 -9.70 -9.51
N ARG A 390 3.05 -9.54 -9.61
CA ARG A 390 3.84 -8.79 -8.62
C ARG A 390 3.52 -7.29 -8.63
N ALA A 391 3.40 -6.68 -9.81
CA ALA A 391 2.97 -5.28 -9.92
C ALA A 391 1.51 -5.08 -9.44
N LEU A 392 0.63 -6.06 -9.70
CA LEU A 392 -0.75 -6.05 -9.20
C LEU A 392 -0.82 -6.10 -7.66
N ASP A 393 -0.04 -6.97 -7.01
CA ASP A 393 -0.08 -7.09 -5.55
C ASP A 393 0.31 -5.77 -4.87
N ALA A 394 1.39 -5.12 -5.34
CA ALA A 394 1.75 -3.78 -4.90
C ALA A 394 0.63 -2.75 -5.14
N ALA A 395 -0.03 -2.78 -6.30
CA ALA A 395 -1.13 -1.86 -6.61
C ALA A 395 -2.37 -2.07 -5.72
N VAL A 396 -2.67 -3.32 -5.36
CA VAL A 396 -3.82 -3.68 -4.53
C VAL A 396 -3.56 -3.32 -3.07
N GLN A 397 -2.37 -3.64 -2.53
CA GLN A 397 -1.97 -3.20 -1.19
C GLN A 397 -2.01 -1.67 -1.07
N ALA A 398 -1.29 -0.99 -1.98
CA ALA A 398 -1.01 0.44 -1.85
C ALA A 398 -2.20 1.33 -2.22
N GLY A 399 -3.03 0.92 -3.19
CA GLY A 399 -4.31 1.58 -3.48
C GLY A 399 -5.45 1.19 -2.51
N GLY A 400 -5.30 0.07 -1.81
CA GLY A 400 -6.30 -0.52 -0.91
C GLY A 400 -6.45 0.15 0.47
N ALA A 401 -5.64 1.19 0.76
CA ALA A 401 -5.45 1.86 2.07
C ALA A 401 -4.34 1.29 2.98
N GLY A 402 -3.62 0.24 2.56
CA GLY A 402 -2.43 -0.23 3.25
C GLY A 402 -1.19 0.62 2.97
N MET A 403 -0.27 0.68 3.93
CA MET A 403 1.08 1.18 3.70
C MET A 403 2.00 0.02 3.29
N THR A 404 2.81 0.25 2.26
CA THR A 404 3.51 -0.82 1.55
C THR A 404 5.01 -0.79 1.79
N TYR A 405 5.54 -1.87 2.35
CA TYR A 405 6.97 -2.12 2.55
C TYR A 405 7.50 -3.03 1.44
N PHE A 406 8.70 -2.76 0.94
CA PHE A 406 9.33 -3.59 -0.10
C PHE A 406 10.84 -3.34 -0.17
N ASN A 407 11.59 -4.27 -0.75
CA ASN A 407 13.04 -4.17 -0.92
C ASN A 407 13.44 -4.40 -2.38
N HIS A 408 14.05 -3.41 -3.03
CA HIS A 408 14.44 -3.53 -4.46
C HIS A 408 15.27 -4.78 -4.79
N GLN A 409 16.08 -5.31 -3.87
CA GLN A 409 16.96 -6.46 -4.13
C GLN A 409 16.25 -7.81 -3.97
N GLN A 410 15.38 -7.97 -2.98
CA GLN A 410 14.63 -9.20 -2.67
C GLN A 410 13.24 -9.24 -3.33
N THR A 411 12.49 -8.14 -3.35
CA THR A 411 11.19 -8.01 -4.04
C THR A 411 11.34 -8.23 -5.55
N LEU A 412 12.47 -7.81 -6.13
CA LEU A 412 12.79 -7.95 -7.55
C LEU A 412 13.89 -9.00 -7.81
N ASN A 413 13.92 -10.08 -7.01
CA ASN A 413 14.98 -11.11 -6.90
C ASN A 413 15.52 -11.72 -8.21
N GLN A 414 14.81 -11.53 -9.31
CA GLN A 414 15.30 -11.78 -10.66
C GLN A 414 14.93 -10.54 -11.46
N TYR A 415 15.94 -9.90 -12.06
CA TYR A 415 15.81 -8.65 -12.84
C TYR A 415 14.48 -8.63 -13.60
N LEU A 416 13.52 -7.86 -13.08
CA LEU A 416 12.26 -7.69 -13.77
C LEU A 416 12.56 -7.15 -15.18
N PRO A 417 11.92 -7.68 -16.23
CA PRO A 417 11.91 -7.01 -17.52
C PRO A 417 11.58 -5.54 -17.31
N ALA A 418 12.26 -4.63 -18.02
CA ALA A 418 12.19 -3.19 -17.72
C ALA A 418 10.75 -2.63 -17.75
N ALA A 419 9.83 -3.28 -18.48
CA ALA A 419 8.40 -2.99 -18.47
C ALA A 419 7.73 -3.33 -17.12
N ASP A 420 8.06 -4.47 -16.51
CA ASP A 420 7.53 -4.90 -15.21
C ASP A 420 8.15 -4.11 -14.05
N GLU A 421 9.45 -3.78 -14.10
CA GLU A 421 10.06 -2.85 -13.12
C GLU A 421 9.37 -1.48 -13.20
N LYS A 422 9.13 -0.99 -14.43
CA LYS A 422 8.38 0.25 -14.64
C LYS A 422 6.96 0.13 -14.07
N ALA A 423 6.24 -0.95 -14.34
CA ALA A 423 4.87 -1.18 -13.86
C ALA A 423 4.81 -1.27 -12.33
N PHE A 424 5.78 -1.90 -11.68
CA PHE A 424 5.89 -1.91 -10.21
C PHE A 424 6.08 -0.49 -9.65
N TYR A 425 6.99 0.29 -10.22
CA TYR A 425 7.21 1.69 -9.77
C TYR A 425 6.14 2.70 -10.23
N ASP A 426 5.29 2.36 -11.19
CA ASP A 426 4.15 3.21 -11.56
C ASP A 426 3.10 3.26 -10.45
N VAL A 427 3.02 2.24 -9.57
CA VAL A 427 2.19 2.26 -8.35
C VAL A 427 2.60 3.41 -7.43
N PHE A 428 3.86 3.43 -7.00
CA PHE A 428 4.37 4.45 -6.07
C PHE A 428 4.38 5.84 -6.70
N ARG A 429 4.67 5.95 -8.00
CA ARG A 429 4.50 7.21 -8.76
C ARG A 429 3.05 7.67 -8.82
N ALA A 430 2.07 6.79 -8.92
CA ALA A 430 0.65 7.16 -8.93
C ALA A 430 0.22 7.73 -7.57
N ILE A 431 0.67 7.10 -6.48
CA ILE A 431 0.34 7.53 -5.12
C ILE A 431 0.97 8.88 -4.79
N ASP A 432 2.24 9.08 -5.15
CA ASP A 432 2.95 10.36 -5.02
C ASP A 432 2.26 11.52 -5.77
N ARG A 433 1.46 11.21 -6.81
CA ARG A 433 0.77 12.20 -7.65
C ARG A 433 -0.64 12.56 -7.18
N SER A 434 -1.32 11.71 -6.42
CA SER A 434 -2.70 11.97 -5.99
C SER A 434 -2.92 11.60 -4.52
N PRO A 435 -3.21 12.58 -3.65
CA PRO A 435 -3.60 12.34 -2.25
C PRO A 435 -4.84 11.45 -2.08
N ALA A 436 -5.60 11.20 -3.16
CA ALA A 436 -6.69 10.23 -3.15
C ALA A 436 -6.19 8.77 -3.07
N LEU A 437 -4.94 8.48 -3.45
CA LEU A 437 -4.37 7.13 -3.36
C LEU A 437 -3.55 6.90 -2.09
N ALA A 438 -3.48 7.89 -1.20
CA ALA A 438 -2.72 7.76 0.05
C ALA A 438 -3.40 6.77 1.04
N PRO A 439 -2.68 6.24 2.05
CA PRO A 439 -3.23 5.24 2.97
C PRO A 439 -4.49 5.71 3.71
N GLY A 440 -4.52 6.95 4.20
CA GLY A 440 -5.68 7.51 4.90
C GLY A 440 -6.85 7.95 4.00
N ALA A 441 -6.68 7.90 2.68
CA ALA A 441 -7.74 8.26 1.75
C ALA A 441 -8.90 7.26 1.82
N SER A 442 -10.14 7.74 1.92
CA SER A 442 -11.33 6.89 1.98
C SER A 442 -11.42 6.01 0.74
N ARG A 443 -11.93 4.78 0.91
CA ARG A 443 -12.25 3.87 -0.19
C ARG A 443 -13.75 3.59 -0.22
N GLU A 444 -14.27 3.42 -1.43
CA GLU A 444 -15.62 3.00 -1.71
C GLU A 444 -15.55 1.92 -2.79
N ARG A 445 -16.03 0.71 -2.50
CA ARG A 445 -16.10 -0.35 -3.52
C ARG A 445 -17.17 0.02 -4.54
N LEU A 446 -16.80 -0.02 -5.82
CA LEU A 446 -17.72 0.20 -6.93
C LEU A 446 -18.38 -1.10 -7.38
N VAL A 447 -19.58 -0.97 -7.95
CA VAL A 447 -20.26 -2.07 -8.66
C VAL A 447 -19.49 -2.33 -9.95
N THR A 448 -19.07 -3.59 -10.15
CA THR A 448 -18.44 -4.08 -11.39
C THR A 448 -19.34 -5.10 -12.09
N GLN A 449 -19.00 -5.51 -13.32
CA GLN A 449 -19.67 -6.66 -13.94
C GLN A 449 -19.52 -7.94 -13.08
N THR A 450 -20.30 -8.97 -13.38
CA THR A 450 -20.37 -10.24 -12.61
C THR A 450 -19.12 -11.12 -12.65
N ASP A 451 -17.97 -10.63 -13.15
CA ASP A 451 -16.73 -11.40 -13.19
C ASP A 451 -16.05 -11.39 -11.80
N PRO A 452 -15.79 -12.56 -11.19
CA PRO A 452 -15.23 -12.65 -9.83
C PRO A 452 -13.74 -12.25 -9.74
N LYS A 453 -13.10 -11.85 -10.84
CA LYS A 453 -11.72 -11.34 -10.89
C LYS A 453 -11.66 -9.83 -11.23
N ALA A 454 -12.80 -9.15 -11.39
CA ALA A 454 -12.90 -7.71 -11.66
C ALA A 454 -13.19 -6.89 -10.38
N TYR A 455 -12.25 -6.04 -9.95
CA TYR A 455 -12.41 -5.20 -8.76
C TYR A 455 -12.15 -3.72 -9.06
N ALA A 456 -12.94 -2.85 -8.44
CA ALA A 456 -12.86 -1.40 -8.61
C ALA A 456 -13.16 -0.67 -7.30
N LEU A 457 -12.36 0.37 -7.02
CA LEU A 457 -12.53 1.28 -5.90
C LEU A 457 -12.62 2.72 -6.42
N LEU A 458 -13.55 3.51 -5.85
CA LEU A 458 -13.44 4.95 -5.82
C LEU A 458 -12.70 5.34 -4.55
N LYS A 459 -11.62 6.10 -4.69
CA LYS A 459 -10.84 6.64 -3.59
C LYS A 459 -10.98 8.15 -3.54
N ARG A 460 -10.96 8.75 -2.33
CA ARG A 460 -11.03 10.21 -2.12
C ARG A 460 -10.06 10.64 -1.04
N SER A 461 -9.35 11.75 -1.25
CA SER A 461 -8.41 12.31 -0.28
C SER A 461 -9.08 12.63 1.05
N MET A 462 -8.31 12.68 2.15
CA MET A 462 -8.83 13.00 3.48
C MET A 462 -9.53 14.37 3.56
N ASP A 463 -9.11 15.34 2.73
CA ASP A 463 -9.73 16.65 2.62
C ASP A 463 -10.92 16.70 1.63
N GLY A 464 -11.23 15.57 0.98
CA GLY A 464 -12.32 15.41 0.00
C GLY A 464 -12.12 16.15 -1.32
N ARG A 465 -10.95 16.76 -1.57
CA ARG A 465 -10.71 17.61 -2.76
C ARG A 465 -10.27 16.85 -4.01
N THR A 466 -9.64 15.69 -3.87
CA THR A 466 -9.23 14.84 -4.99
C THR A 466 -9.90 13.48 -4.92
N ALA A 467 -10.10 12.86 -6.08
CA ALA A 467 -10.68 11.54 -6.21
C ALA A 467 -9.96 10.75 -7.30
N ALA A 468 -9.84 9.44 -7.09
CA ALA A 468 -9.21 8.54 -8.05
C ALA A 468 -10.01 7.23 -8.16
N LEU A 469 -10.10 6.68 -9.37
CA LEU A 469 -10.55 5.30 -9.58
C LEU A 469 -9.32 4.38 -9.53
N ALA A 470 -9.40 3.31 -8.75
CA ALA A 470 -8.44 2.22 -8.75
C ALA A 470 -9.11 0.95 -9.29
N LEU A 471 -8.55 0.39 -10.36
CA LEU A 471 -9.11 -0.72 -11.13
C LEU A 471 -8.13 -1.89 -11.14
N TYR A 472 -8.62 -3.11 -10.96
CA TYR A 472 -7.80 -4.30 -10.77
C TYR A 472 -8.38 -5.51 -11.51
N ASN A 473 -7.57 -6.16 -12.33
CA ASN A 473 -7.87 -7.41 -13.00
C ASN A 473 -7.05 -8.54 -12.37
N PHE A 474 -7.68 -9.43 -11.60
CA PHE A 474 -7.03 -10.60 -11.00
C PHE A 474 -6.93 -11.82 -11.93
N SER A 475 -7.43 -11.73 -13.16
CA SER A 475 -7.27 -12.78 -14.17
C SER A 475 -5.90 -12.72 -14.82
N SER A 476 -5.33 -13.88 -15.14
CA SER A 476 -4.15 -13.97 -16.02
C SER A 476 -4.41 -13.47 -17.44
N GLN A 477 -5.68 -13.36 -17.84
CA GLN A 477 -6.11 -12.89 -19.15
C GLN A 477 -6.53 -11.42 -19.10
N PRO A 478 -6.38 -10.66 -20.20
CA PRO A 478 -6.90 -9.30 -20.31
C PRO A 478 -8.40 -9.23 -20.04
N MET A 479 -8.88 -8.09 -19.56
CA MET A 479 -10.26 -7.91 -19.13
C MET A 479 -10.76 -6.48 -19.34
N CYS A 480 -12.03 -6.39 -19.74
CA CYS A 480 -12.82 -5.17 -19.69
C CYS A 480 -13.47 -5.05 -18.31
N ILE A 481 -13.19 -3.99 -17.55
CA ILE A 481 -13.88 -3.71 -16.28
C ILE A 481 -14.87 -2.58 -16.49
N THR A 482 -16.16 -2.91 -16.50
CA THR A 482 -17.26 -1.94 -16.46
C THR A 482 -17.55 -1.60 -15.00
N VAL A 483 -17.58 -0.31 -14.69
CA VAL A 483 -17.95 0.21 -13.36
C VAL A 483 -19.22 1.05 -13.45
N ASP A 484 -20.03 0.99 -12.40
CA ASP A 484 -21.13 1.93 -12.17
C ASP A 484 -20.64 3.15 -11.38
N LEU A 485 -20.80 4.33 -11.95
CA LEU A 485 -20.50 5.63 -11.35
C LEU A 485 -21.78 6.37 -10.90
N ALA A 486 -22.98 5.80 -11.08
CA ALA A 486 -24.24 6.41 -10.66
C ALA A 486 -24.22 6.77 -9.17
N GLY A 487 -24.57 8.00 -8.84
CA GLY A 487 -24.63 8.49 -7.45
C GLY A 487 -23.29 8.67 -6.74
N THR A 488 -22.16 8.19 -7.29
CA THR A 488 -20.81 8.31 -6.70
C THR A 488 -20.31 9.75 -6.59
N GLY A 489 -20.84 10.66 -7.41
CA GLY A 489 -20.39 12.05 -7.52
C GLY A 489 -19.18 12.28 -8.44
N VAL A 490 -18.70 11.25 -9.15
CA VAL A 490 -17.70 11.40 -10.23
C VAL A 490 -18.33 12.15 -11.42
N SER A 491 -17.61 13.10 -12.02
CA SER A 491 -18.07 13.83 -13.20
C SER A 491 -18.22 12.87 -14.39
N LEU A 492 -19.40 12.85 -15.00
CA LEU A 492 -19.73 11.90 -16.07
C LEU A 492 -19.33 12.37 -17.47
N SER A 493 -18.66 13.53 -17.58
CA SER A 493 -18.22 14.10 -18.87
C SER A 493 -16.82 14.68 -18.74
N GLN A 494 -15.85 13.80 -18.57
CA GLN A 494 -14.45 14.17 -18.32
C GLN A 494 -13.49 13.23 -19.05
N ARG A 495 -12.26 13.72 -19.26
CA ARG A 495 -11.12 12.86 -19.58
C ARG A 495 -10.31 12.67 -18.33
N THR A 496 -10.10 11.42 -17.93
CA THR A 496 -9.30 11.07 -16.76
C THR A 496 -7.82 11.33 -17.00
N THR A 497 -7.01 11.31 -15.94
CA THR A 497 -5.54 11.25 -16.05
C THR A 497 -5.06 9.91 -15.51
N ASP A 498 -4.29 9.15 -16.29
CA ASP A 498 -3.63 7.94 -15.79
C ASP A 498 -2.49 8.35 -14.86
N LEU A 499 -2.64 8.05 -13.57
CA LEU A 499 -1.73 8.48 -12.51
C LEU A 499 -0.41 7.71 -12.55
N GLY A 500 -0.37 6.48 -13.08
CA GLY A 500 0.87 5.71 -13.22
C GLY A 500 1.72 6.23 -14.39
N ALA A 501 1.09 6.38 -15.56
CA ALA A 501 1.73 6.88 -16.77
C ALA A 501 1.98 8.40 -16.75
N ASN A 502 1.24 9.17 -15.94
CA ASN A 502 1.14 10.64 -16.02
C ASN A 502 0.76 11.11 -17.43
N ALA A 503 -0.30 10.53 -17.97
CA ALA A 503 -0.76 10.75 -19.34
C ALA A 503 -2.30 10.91 -19.38
N PRO A 504 -2.86 11.60 -20.40
CA PRO A 504 -4.30 11.70 -20.57
C PRO A 504 -4.95 10.32 -20.76
N GLY A 505 -5.78 9.93 -19.80
CA GLY A 505 -6.42 8.61 -19.74
C GLY A 505 -7.68 8.48 -20.59
N PRO A 506 -8.47 7.41 -20.36
CA PRO A 506 -9.77 7.18 -20.99
C PRO A 506 -10.81 8.26 -20.64
N TRP A 507 -11.89 8.29 -21.43
CA TRP A 507 -13.03 9.19 -21.21
C TRP A 507 -14.12 8.54 -20.38
N ILE A 508 -14.62 9.25 -19.38
CA ILE A 508 -15.92 8.97 -18.74
C ILE A 508 -16.97 9.76 -19.53
N ARG A 509 -18.06 9.10 -19.95
CA ARG A 509 -19.14 9.70 -20.76
C ARG A 509 -20.57 9.32 -20.29
N GLY A 510 -20.68 8.55 -19.22
CA GLY A 510 -21.94 8.01 -18.70
C GLY A 510 -21.74 7.37 -17.33
N GLU A 511 -22.86 7.04 -16.67
CA GLU A 511 -22.87 6.38 -15.36
C GLU A 511 -22.17 5.03 -15.42
N GLU A 512 -22.51 4.18 -16.40
CA GLU A 512 -21.71 2.99 -16.72
C GLU A 512 -20.52 3.37 -17.62
N THR A 513 -19.30 3.03 -17.18
CA THR A 513 -18.06 3.27 -17.95
C THR A 513 -17.16 2.02 -17.95
N THR A 514 -16.59 1.67 -19.11
CA THR A 514 -15.74 0.46 -19.28
C THR A 514 -14.26 0.80 -19.46
N PHE A 515 -13.38 0.05 -18.80
CA PHE A 515 -11.92 0.23 -18.86
C PHE A 515 -11.21 -1.05 -19.29
N SER A 516 -10.15 -0.89 -20.09
CA SER A 516 -9.32 -1.95 -20.66
C SER A 516 -8.11 -2.25 -19.78
N LEU A 517 -7.96 -3.46 -19.25
CA LEU A 517 -6.81 -3.85 -18.42
C LEU A 517 -6.14 -5.13 -18.97
N PRO A 518 -4.79 -5.22 -18.99
CA PRO A 518 -4.09 -6.46 -19.35
C PRO A 518 -4.29 -7.55 -18.28
N GLY A 519 -3.81 -8.76 -18.55
CA GLY A 519 -3.76 -9.83 -17.57
C GLY A 519 -2.90 -9.44 -16.37
N TYR A 520 -3.40 -9.67 -15.16
CA TYR A 520 -2.87 -9.12 -13.90
C TYR A 520 -2.67 -7.60 -13.92
N GLY A 521 -3.46 -6.89 -14.73
CA GLY A 521 -3.37 -5.44 -14.88
C GLY A 521 -4.03 -4.68 -13.74
N TYR A 522 -3.54 -3.46 -13.51
CA TYR A 522 -4.21 -2.46 -12.68
C TYR A 522 -4.21 -1.10 -13.41
N ARG A 523 -5.08 -0.18 -12.99
CA ARG A 523 -5.01 1.22 -13.43
C ARG A 523 -5.46 2.17 -12.33
N PHE A 524 -4.75 3.29 -12.19
CA PHE A 524 -5.13 4.40 -11.33
C PHE A 524 -5.49 5.62 -12.18
N LEU A 525 -6.70 6.14 -12.02
CA LEU A 525 -7.22 7.25 -12.80
C LEU A 525 -7.61 8.40 -11.88
N ASP A 526 -6.96 9.56 -12.02
CA ASP A 526 -7.43 10.80 -11.39
C ASP A 526 -8.75 11.22 -12.06
N VAL A 527 -9.74 11.58 -11.25
CA VAL A 527 -11.08 11.97 -11.71
C VAL A 527 -11.56 13.24 -11.03
N GLU A 528 -12.15 14.13 -11.83
CA GLU A 528 -13.03 15.17 -11.33
C GLU A 528 -14.21 14.52 -10.62
N ALA A 529 -14.40 14.82 -9.34
CA ALA A 529 -15.57 14.42 -8.59
C ALA A 529 -16.06 15.60 -7.76
N ASP A 530 -17.38 15.80 -7.72
CA ASP A 530 -17.98 16.67 -6.72
C ASP A 530 -17.73 16.08 -5.32
N ALA A 531 -17.61 16.96 -4.32
CA ALA A 531 -17.19 16.63 -2.95
C ALA A 531 -18.28 15.90 -2.11
N GLY A 532 -19.09 15.04 -2.74
CA GLY A 532 -20.10 14.19 -2.10
C GLY A 532 -21.44 14.87 -1.78
N PHE A 533 -21.50 16.20 -1.77
CA PHE A 533 -22.70 16.97 -1.45
C PHE A 533 -23.72 16.98 -2.61
N PRO A 534 -25.04 16.84 -2.35
CA PRO A 534 -26.07 17.00 -3.38
C PRO A 534 -26.23 18.46 -3.86
N TRP A 535 -25.44 19.38 -3.29
CA TRP A 535 -25.38 20.80 -3.63
C TRP A 535 -23.97 21.35 -3.38
N ARG A 536 -23.60 22.43 -4.05
CA ARG A 536 -22.32 23.13 -3.88
C ARG A 536 -22.55 24.62 -3.65
N LEU A 537 -21.81 25.20 -2.71
CA LEU A 537 -21.72 26.67 -2.55
C LEU A 537 -21.00 27.25 -3.78
N VAL A 538 -21.67 28.12 -4.54
CA VAL A 538 -21.17 28.67 -5.81
C VAL A 538 -20.84 30.16 -5.77
N ASP A 539 -21.40 30.92 -4.83
CA ASP A 539 -21.09 32.35 -4.63
C ASP A 539 -21.47 32.79 -3.21
N THR A 540 -20.77 33.77 -2.62
CA THR A 540 -21.07 34.35 -1.30
C THR A 540 -20.56 35.79 -1.20
N ASP A 541 -21.31 36.64 -0.50
CA ASP A 541 -20.80 37.95 -0.05
C ASP A 541 -19.90 37.82 1.21
N ALA A 542 -18.95 38.73 1.38
CA ALA A 542 -17.94 38.72 2.45
C ALA A 542 -18.52 38.81 3.88
N GLY A 543 -19.79 39.21 4.01
CA GLY A 543 -20.56 39.20 5.26
C GLY A 543 -21.06 37.82 5.69
N TRP A 544 -21.02 36.80 4.83
CA TRP A 544 -21.43 35.42 5.12
C TRP A 544 -20.20 34.52 5.22
N ARG A 545 -20.05 33.79 6.34
CA ARG A 545 -18.89 32.91 6.60
C ARG A 545 -19.33 31.49 6.92
N ALA A 546 -18.60 30.51 6.38
CA ALA A 546 -18.71 29.12 6.81
C ALA A 546 -18.03 28.93 8.18
N GLY A 547 -18.69 28.19 9.07
CA GLY A 547 -18.20 27.88 10.41
C GLY A 547 -18.30 26.39 10.74
N GLY A 548 -17.24 25.86 11.34
CA GLY A 548 -17.19 24.51 11.92
C GLY A 548 -16.81 23.39 10.94
N GLY A 549 -16.40 22.25 11.52
CA GLY A 549 -16.25 20.99 10.80
C GLY A 549 -17.59 20.24 10.67
N TRP A 550 -17.68 19.37 9.68
CA TRP A 550 -18.90 18.63 9.33
C TRP A 550 -19.30 17.63 10.41
N GLN A 551 -20.61 17.54 10.71
CA GLN A 551 -21.19 16.49 11.56
C GLN A 551 -22.29 15.74 10.81
N VAL A 552 -22.21 14.41 10.76
CA VAL A 552 -23.16 13.55 10.05
C VAL A 552 -24.48 13.48 10.82
N VAL A 553 -25.59 13.82 10.15
CA VAL A 553 -26.95 13.61 10.68
C VAL A 553 -27.43 12.20 10.32
N ALA A 554 -28.20 11.56 11.19
CA ALA A 554 -28.71 10.19 11.01
C ALA A 554 -29.82 10.03 9.93
N ASP A 555 -29.91 10.94 8.96
CA ASP A 555 -30.78 10.85 7.78
C ASP A 555 -29.90 10.79 6.51
N PRO A 556 -29.82 9.66 5.79
CA PRO A 556 -28.99 9.51 4.59
C PRO A 556 -29.30 10.51 3.46
N SER A 557 -30.48 11.13 3.47
CA SER A 557 -30.89 12.17 2.50
C SER A 557 -30.56 13.59 2.96
N ALA A 558 -30.19 13.79 4.23
CA ALA A 558 -29.76 15.07 4.79
C ALA A 558 -28.30 14.97 5.25
N GLN A 559 -27.38 15.17 4.31
CA GLN A 559 -25.96 15.22 4.63
C GLN A 559 -25.65 16.43 5.53
N GLY A 560 -24.72 16.22 6.46
CA GLY A 560 -24.34 17.17 7.51
C GLY A 560 -24.01 18.57 7.01
N GLY A 561 -24.25 19.56 7.86
CA GLY A 561 -24.02 20.97 7.56
C GLY A 561 -22.65 21.49 8.01
N SER A 562 -21.99 22.27 7.16
CA SER A 562 -21.10 23.34 7.62
C SER A 562 -21.94 24.62 7.70
N ARG A 563 -22.03 25.21 8.90
CA ARG A 563 -22.99 26.28 9.17
C ARG A 563 -22.54 27.56 8.48
N ILE A 564 -23.33 28.08 7.56
CA ILE A 564 -23.03 29.36 6.91
C ILE A 564 -23.94 30.43 7.48
N GLY A 565 -23.36 31.51 8.01
CA GLY A 565 -24.14 32.61 8.56
C GLY A 565 -23.52 33.98 8.31
N GLY A 566 -24.37 35.00 8.28
CA GLY A 566 -24.00 36.39 8.06
C GLY A 566 -24.99 37.35 8.70
N ASN A 567 -24.54 38.57 9.00
CA ASN A 567 -25.31 39.60 9.72
C ASN A 567 -25.46 40.93 8.96
N ALA A 568 -25.03 40.99 7.70
CA ALA A 568 -25.12 42.17 6.84
C ALA A 568 -26.37 42.11 5.94
N VAL A 569 -27.25 43.10 6.06
CA VAL A 569 -28.39 43.28 5.15
C VAL A 569 -27.89 43.50 3.72
N GLY A 570 -28.41 42.72 2.77
CA GLY A 570 -27.95 42.64 1.38
C GLY A 570 -26.89 41.55 1.12
N GLY A 571 -26.25 41.02 2.17
CA GLY A 571 -25.31 39.90 2.06
C GLY A 571 -26.04 38.59 1.74
N PHE A 572 -25.36 37.69 1.02
CA PHE A 572 -25.99 36.48 0.47
C PHE A 572 -25.06 35.26 0.42
N ALA A 573 -25.67 34.09 0.22
CA ALA A 573 -25.05 32.85 -0.21
C ALA A 573 -25.82 32.23 -1.38
N GLN A 574 -25.12 31.59 -2.33
CA GLN A 574 -25.70 30.86 -3.45
C GLN A 574 -25.23 29.40 -3.47
N TYR A 575 -26.19 28.50 -3.70
CA TYR A 575 -26.01 27.06 -3.75
C TYR A 575 -26.49 26.55 -5.12
N ALA A 576 -25.72 25.70 -5.79
CA ALA A 576 -26.18 24.95 -6.95
C ALA A 576 -26.47 23.50 -6.57
N PHE A 577 -27.55 22.90 -7.06
CA PHE A 577 -27.92 21.50 -6.78
C PHE A 577 -28.56 20.83 -8.00
N THR A 578 -28.66 19.50 -8.01
CA THR A 578 -29.31 18.74 -9.10
C THR A 578 -30.39 17.83 -8.53
N GLY A 579 -31.63 17.99 -8.99
CA GLY A 579 -32.80 17.25 -8.49
C GLY A 579 -34.11 18.00 -8.72
N ALA A 580 -35.25 17.31 -8.67
CA ALA A 580 -36.57 17.90 -8.95
C ALA A 580 -37.28 18.50 -7.70
N SER A 581 -36.64 18.42 -6.53
CA SER A 581 -37.09 18.97 -5.26
C SER A 581 -35.93 19.25 -4.30
N ALA A 582 -36.09 20.23 -3.42
CA ALA A 582 -35.17 20.47 -2.33
C ALA A 582 -35.85 21.17 -1.14
N GLN A 583 -35.23 21.11 0.04
CA GLN A 583 -35.70 21.78 1.26
C GLN A 583 -34.55 22.54 1.93
N LEU A 584 -34.73 23.84 2.14
CA LEU A 584 -33.76 24.72 2.81
C LEU A 584 -34.08 24.82 4.30
N TRP A 585 -33.11 24.48 5.15
CA TRP A 585 -33.23 24.52 6.60
C TRP A 585 -32.21 25.50 7.21
N GLY A 586 -32.63 26.24 8.23
CA GLY A 586 -31.77 27.18 8.94
C GLY A 586 -32.26 27.52 10.33
N LEU A 587 -31.40 28.19 11.11
CA LEU A 587 -31.57 28.41 12.54
C LEU A 587 -31.09 29.80 12.94
N LYS A 588 -31.82 30.40 13.88
CA LYS A 588 -31.39 31.57 14.63
C LYS A 588 -30.85 31.20 16.03
N THR A 589 -29.73 31.79 16.44
CA THR A 589 -29.13 31.56 17.78
C THR A 589 -29.90 32.26 18.91
N THR A 590 -30.34 33.51 18.73
CA THR A 590 -31.08 34.30 19.74
C THR A 590 -32.18 35.18 19.14
N ALA A 591 -33.07 35.79 19.93
CA ALA A 591 -34.36 36.33 19.45
C ALA A 591 -34.25 37.60 18.56
N GLY A 592 -35.25 37.85 17.70
CA GLY A 592 -35.35 39.05 16.83
C GLY A 592 -35.63 38.74 15.35
N SER A 593 -35.93 39.76 14.55
CA SER A 593 -36.48 39.63 13.18
C SER A 593 -35.45 39.49 12.06
N ASP A 594 -34.69 38.40 12.05
CA ASP A 594 -33.83 38.07 10.92
C ASP A 594 -34.64 37.39 9.82
N GLN A 595 -34.73 38.07 8.68
CA GLN A 595 -35.48 37.68 7.50
C GLN A 595 -34.52 37.40 6.35
N VAL A 596 -34.70 36.26 5.68
CA VAL A 596 -33.98 35.91 4.45
C VAL A 596 -34.93 35.88 3.27
N ARG A 597 -34.58 36.54 2.16
CA ARG A 597 -35.20 36.30 0.86
C ARG A 597 -34.59 35.04 0.26
N VAL A 598 -35.43 34.18 -0.29
CA VAL A 598 -35.03 32.94 -0.91
C VAL A 598 -35.44 32.97 -2.38
N THR A 599 -34.50 32.75 -3.29
CA THR A 599 -34.72 32.80 -4.74
C THR A 599 -34.18 31.52 -5.36
N ILE A 600 -34.91 30.89 -6.29
CA ILE A 600 -34.43 29.72 -7.02
C ILE A 600 -34.53 29.96 -8.53
N ASP A 601 -33.44 29.77 -9.26
CA ASP A 601 -33.29 30.05 -10.70
C ASP A 601 -33.72 31.48 -11.09
N GLY A 602 -33.45 32.45 -10.21
CA GLY A 602 -33.87 33.84 -10.35
C GLY A 602 -35.34 34.13 -10.00
N VAL A 603 -36.15 33.11 -9.68
CA VAL A 603 -37.55 33.26 -9.24
C VAL A 603 -37.61 33.45 -7.72
N ASP A 604 -38.08 34.61 -7.27
CA ASP A 604 -38.28 34.90 -5.83
C ASP A 604 -39.33 33.95 -5.23
N ARG A 605 -38.97 33.31 -4.12
CA ARG A 605 -39.80 32.38 -3.33
C ARG A 605 -40.16 32.96 -1.96
N GLY A 606 -40.04 34.27 -1.82
CA GLY A 606 -40.52 35.04 -0.67
C GLY A 606 -39.47 35.24 0.42
N VAL A 607 -39.92 35.94 1.46
CA VAL A 607 -39.13 36.33 2.62
C VAL A 607 -39.53 35.49 3.83
N HIS A 608 -38.56 34.82 4.43
CA HIS A 608 -38.76 33.83 5.48
C HIS A 608 -38.12 34.29 6.78
N SER A 609 -38.88 34.28 7.88
CA SER A 609 -38.37 34.64 9.21
C SER A 609 -37.72 33.43 9.89
N GLN A 610 -36.47 33.56 10.31
CA GLN A 610 -35.79 32.55 11.12
C GLN A 610 -36.18 32.71 12.61
N ARG A 611 -36.54 31.61 13.26
CA ARG A 611 -36.94 31.55 14.68
C ARG A 611 -36.14 30.46 15.40
N ARG A 612 -35.99 30.60 16.71
CA ARG A 612 -35.50 29.51 17.56
C ARG A 612 -36.64 28.51 17.77
N THR A 613 -36.47 27.29 17.25
CA THR A 613 -37.42 26.17 17.38
C THR A 613 -36.93 25.15 18.42
N SER A 614 -37.73 24.12 18.71
CA SER A 614 -37.30 22.95 19.49
C SER A 614 -36.36 22.05 18.66
N PRO A 615 -35.61 21.11 19.28
CA PRO A 615 -34.78 20.15 18.56
C PRO A 615 -35.58 19.33 17.54
N ILE A 616 -34.91 18.91 16.46
CA ILE A 616 -35.47 17.91 15.56
C ILE A 616 -35.52 16.56 16.31
N PRO A 617 -36.69 15.88 16.37
CA PRO A 617 -36.74 14.52 16.90
C PRO A 617 -35.73 13.60 16.19
N ASP A 618 -35.19 12.63 16.91
CA ASP A 618 -34.26 11.60 16.41
C ASP A 618 -32.86 12.08 15.96
N ALA A 619 -32.50 13.36 16.14
CA ALA A 619 -31.21 13.93 15.70
C ALA A 619 -30.00 13.74 16.66
N GLY A 620 -30.15 13.04 17.79
CA GLY A 620 -29.01 12.59 18.59
C GLY A 620 -28.15 13.66 19.29
N GLY A 621 -28.75 14.55 20.08
CA GLY A 621 -28.04 15.48 20.99
C GLY A 621 -28.38 16.97 20.79
N ASP A 622 -27.96 17.81 21.74
CA ASP A 622 -28.36 19.23 21.87
C ASP A 622 -27.88 20.18 20.74
N ALA A 623 -27.32 19.66 19.66
CA ALA A 623 -26.65 20.45 18.61
C ALA A 623 -27.56 20.87 17.44
N PHE A 624 -28.65 20.15 17.16
CA PHE A 624 -29.44 20.32 15.94
C PHE A 624 -30.84 20.89 16.19
N TYR A 625 -30.92 22.23 16.21
CA TYR A 625 -32.17 22.96 16.07
C TYR A 625 -32.33 23.36 14.60
N GLY A 626 -33.52 23.19 14.02
CA GLY A 626 -33.75 23.55 12.61
C GLY A 626 -35.17 24.04 12.36
N GLN A 627 -35.29 25.06 11.51
CA GLN A 627 -36.57 25.49 10.94
C GLN A 627 -36.52 25.25 9.43
N LEU A 628 -37.53 24.57 8.88
CA LEU A 628 -37.76 24.54 7.44
C LEU A 628 -38.10 25.97 6.99
N LEU A 629 -37.24 26.56 6.15
CA LEU A 629 -37.41 27.90 5.63
C LEU A 629 -38.17 27.87 4.30
N ALA A 630 -37.76 26.99 3.39
CA ALA A 630 -38.39 26.85 2.08
C ALA A 630 -38.38 25.39 1.63
N SER A 631 -39.40 25.01 0.85
CA SER A 631 -39.49 23.73 0.16
C SER A 631 -39.76 24.02 -1.33
N PHE A 632 -39.04 23.32 -2.19
CA PHE A 632 -39.15 23.41 -3.64
C PHE A 632 -39.54 22.02 -4.15
N THR A 633 -40.60 21.93 -4.95
CA THR A 633 -41.08 20.68 -5.55
C THR A 633 -41.52 20.94 -6.98
N GLY A 634 -41.48 19.91 -7.82
CA GLY A 634 -41.84 20.05 -9.24
C GLY A 634 -40.85 20.90 -10.04
N LEU A 635 -39.60 20.98 -9.59
CA LEU A 635 -38.51 21.50 -10.41
C LEU A 635 -38.24 20.52 -11.57
N GLY A 636 -37.51 20.99 -12.59
CA GLY A 636 -36.95 20.07 -13.58
C GLY A 636 -35.97 19.10 -12.91
N LYS A 637 -35.64 17.99 -13.55
CA LYS A 637 -34.61 17.05 -13.03
C LYS A 637 -33.17 17.54 -13.30
N GLY A 638 -33.00 18.85 -13.42
CA GLY A 638 -31.77 19.50 -13.90
C GLY A 638 -30.96 20.13 -12.78
N ARG A 639 -30.00 20.97 -13.17
CA ARG A 639 -29.24 21.81 -12.26
C ARG A 639 -30.04 23.08 -11.93
N HIS A 640 -30.13 23.40 -10.65
CA HIS A 640 -30.83 24.55 -10.09
C HIS A 640 -29.85 25.43 -9.28
N VAL A 641 -30.13 26.73 -9.18
CA VAL A 641 -29.36 27.68 -8.36
C VAL A 641 -30.26 28.37 -7.35
N LEU A 642 -30.05 28.07 -6.08
CA LEU A 642 -30.69 28.66 -4.91
C LEU A 642 -29.85 29.83 -4.39
N ARG A 643 -30.44 31.01 -4.21
CA ARG A 643 -29.85 32.17 -3.53
C ARG A 643 -30.61 32.44 -2.24
N VAL A 644 -29.87 32.70 -1.16
CA VAL A 644 -30.38 33.14 0.13
C VAL A 644 -29.74 34.49 0.45
N GLU A 645 -30.55 35.51 0.71
CA GLU A 645 -30.10 36.89 0.91
C GLU A 645 -30.71 37.46 2.19
N GLN A 646 -29.90 38.08 3.06
CA GLN A 646 -30.40 38.69 4.29
C GLN A 646 -31.10 40.02 3.98
N VAL A 647 -32.38 40.13 4.32
CA VAL A 647 -33.22 41.32 4.08
C VAL A 647 -33.74 41.98 5.36
N GLY A 648 -33.67 41.28 6.50
CA GLY A 648 -33.92 41.85 7.83
C GLY A 648 -32.62 42.21 8.55
N ALA A 649 -32.63 43.31 9.31
CA ALA A 649 -31.50 43.68 10.15
C ALA A 649 -31.29 42.70 11.31
N ALA A 650 -30.01 42.46 11.65
CA ALA A 650 -29.62 41.62 12.78
C ALA A 650 -30.32 42.04 14.08
N GLY A 651 -30.66 41.06 14.91
CA GLY A 651 -31.22 41.30 16.24
C GLY A 651 -30.30 42.12 17.16
N PRO A 652 -30.79 42.60 18.32
CA PRO A 652 -30.03 43.47 19.23
C PRO A 652 -28.68 42.94 19.73
N GLU A 653 -28.45 41.63 19.59
CA GLU A 653 -27.24 40.91 20.02
C GLU A 653 -26.21 40.72 18.89
N GLY A 654 -26.46 41.24 17.68
CA GLY A 654 -25.53 41.18 16.54
C GLY A 654 -25.43 39.82 15.83
N ALA A 655 -26.14 38.80 16.34
CA ALA A 655 -26.31 37.50 15.69
C ALA A 655 -27.18 37.63 14.43
N GLY A 656 -26.66 37.11 13.31
CA GLY A 656 -27.32 37.15 12.00
C GLY A 656 -28.07 35.88 11.63
N ALA A 657 -28.44 35.78 10.35
CA ALA A 657 -29.13 34.62 9.80
C ALA A 657 -28.15 33.45 9.57
N GLY A 658 -28.62 32.22 9.79
CA GLY A 658 -27.83 30.99 9.58
C GLY A 658 -28.57 29.98 8.69
N ILE A 659 -27.85 29.35 7.77
CA ILE A 659 -28.29 28.18 7.00
C ILE A 659 -27.48 26.99 7.48
N ASP A 660 -28.19 25.93 7.88
CA ASP A 660 -27.56 24.73 8.45
C ASP A 660 -27.46 23.61 7.42
N TYR A 661 -28.52 23.34 6.63
CA TYR A 661 -28.45 22.35 5.53
C TYR A 661 -29.49 22.56 4.43
N LEU A 662 -29.18 22.02 3.25
CA LEU A 662 -30.09 21.89 2.10
C LEU A 662 -30.28 20.39 1.80
N ARG A 663 -31.52 19.91 1.86
CA ARG A 663 -31.91 18.52 1.55
C ARG A 663 -32.38 18.43 0.10
N VAL A 664 -31.99 17.40 -0.65
CA VAL A 664 -32.46 17.11 -2.01
C VAL A 664 -33.08 15.72 -2.01
N SER A 665 -34.39 15.62 -2.21
CA SER A 665 -35.16 14.41 -1.87
C SER A 665 -35.41 13.45 -3.05
N ASP A 666 -35.16 13.90 -4.27
CA ASP A 666 -35.38 13.18 -5.53
C ASP A 666 -34.18 13.37 -6.45
N ARG A 667 -33.03 12.82 -6.03
CA ARG A 667 -31.91 12.58 -6.94
C ARG A 667 -32.44 11.73 -8.09
N VAL A 668 -32.28 12.22 -9.32
CA VAL A 668 -32.59 11.44 -10.51
C VAL A 668 -31.29 11.20 -11.25
N ALA A 669 -31.02 9.93 -11.53
CA ALA A 669 -29.99 9.52 -12.47
C ALA A 669 -30.11 10.33 -13.76
N ALA A 670 -28.97 10.72 -14.34
CA ALA A 670 -29.00 11.24 -15.70
C ALA A 670 -29.56 10.13 -16.61
N SER A 671 -30.30 10.48 -17.67
CA SER A 671 -30.81 9.43 -18.56
C SER A 671 -29.63 8.61 -19.13
N PRO A 672 -29.67 7.27 -19.04
CA PRO A 672 -28.59 6.45 -19.57
C PRO A 672 -28.60 6.60 -21.10
N VAL A 673 -27.45 7.00 -21.65
CA VAL A 673 -26.88 6.67 -22.96
C VAL A 673 -25.65 7.56 -23.15
N VAL A 674 -24.48 6.99 -22.90
CA VAL A 674 -23.44 6.63 -23.88
C VAL A 674 -22.45 5.77 -23.09
N THR A 675 -22.08 4.60 -23.61
CA THR A 675 -20.95 3.83 -23.07
C THR A 675 -19.68 4.64 -23.28
N GLY A 676 -19.28 5.37 -22.24
CA GLY A 676 -17.96 5.96 -22.12
C GLY A 676 -16.96 4.87 -21.75
N GLY A 677 -15.72 4.99 -22.21
CA GLY A 677 -14.70 4.02 -21.88
C GLY A 677 -13.74 3.70 -23.01
N ASP A 678 -12.89 2.71 -22.74
CA ASP A 678 -12.09 2.02 -23.75
C ASP A 678 -13.02 1.18 -24.66
N ARG A 679 -12.71 1.05 -25.95
CA ARG A 679 -13.62 0.50 -26.98
C ARG A 679 -13.96 -0.99 -26.83
N CYS A 680 -13.34 -1.68 -25.88
CA CYS A 680 -13.31 -3.13 -25.77
C CYS A 680 -14.70 -3.78 -25.63
N ALA A 681 -15.69 -3.11 -25.03
CA ALA A 681 -17.06 -3.60 -24.94
C ALA A 681 -17.79 -3.72 -26.30
N SER A 682 -17.21 -3.17 -27.37
CA SER A 682 -17.74 -3.20 -28.74
C SER A 682 -16.81 -3.88 -29.75
N ASP A 683 -15.66 -4.38 -29.30
CA ASP A 683 -14.62 -4.87 -30.19
C ASP A 683 -14.77 -6.37 -30.47
N THR A 684 -14.89 -6.70 -31.75
CA THR A 684 -15.02 -8.07 -32.26
C THR A 684 -13.96 -8.38 -33.33
N ALA A 685 -12.93 -7.54 -33.46
CA ALA A 685 -11.91 -7.66 -34.49
C ALA A 685 -10.59 -8.11 -33.88
N ALA A 686 -10.12 -9.29 -34.26
CA ALA A 686 -8.80 -9.75 -33.83
C ALA A 686 -7.67 -8.84 -34.38
N PRO A 687 -6.55 -8.67 -33.64
CA PRO A 687 -5.43 -7.87 -34.12
C PRO A 687 -4.79 -8.47 -35.37
N THR A 688 -3.95 -7.67 -36.02
CA THR A 688 -3.16 -8.08 -37.18
C THR A 688 -1.67 -8.04 -36.86
N THR A 689 -1.02 -9.22 -36.78
CA THR A 689 0.44 -9.30 -36.65
C THR A 689 1.14 -9.33 -38.00
N THR A 690 2.26 -8.61 -38.05
CA THR A 690 3.26 -8.68 -39.11
C THR A 690 4.59 -9.19 -38.54
N ALA A 691 5.30 -9.99 -39.32
CA ALA A 691 6.59 -10.58 -38.94
C ALA A 691 7.68 -10.17 -39.94
N THR A 692 8.81 -9.69 -39.44
CA THR A 692 9.96 -9.25 -40.26
C THR A 692 11.20 -10.00 -39.83
N ALA A 693 11.90 -10.64 -40.78
CA ALA A 693 13.23 -11.20 -40.53
C ALA A 693 14.30 -10.13 -40.82
N VAL A 694 15.10 -9.80 -39.81
CA VAL A 694 16.25 -8.90 -39.90
C VAL A 694 17.52 -9.76 -39.93
N ARG A 695 18.42 -9.49 -40.88
CA ARG A 695 19.71 -10.19 -40.99
C ARG A 695 20.85 -9.25 -40.62
N ALA A 696 21.68 -9.66 -39.66
CA ALA A 696 22.86 -8.93 -39.21
C ALA A 696 24.08 -9.86 -39.26
N GLY A 697 24.86 -9.77 -40.35
CA GLY A 697 26.01 -10.66 -40.54
C GLY A 697 25.58 -12.12 -40.75
N LYS A 698 25.84 -12.98 -39.75
CA LYS A 698 25.45 -14.41 -39.77
C LYS A 698 24.13 -14.67 -39.01
N ASP A 699 23.65 -13.69 -38.26
CA ASP A 699 22.55 -13.86 -37.32
C ASP A 699 21.24 -13.37 -37.97
N THR A 700 20.13 -14.06 -37.67
CA THR A 700 18.81 -13.74 -38.21
C THR A 700 17.81 -13.61 -37.06
N SER A 701 17.31 -12.40 -36.84
CA SER A 701 16.37 -12.08 -35.77
C SER A 701 14.98 -11.79 -36.33
N ILE A 702 13.95 -12.26 -35.63
CA ILE A 702 12.55 -12.12 -36.05
C ILE A 702 11.87 -11.08 -35.17
N VAL A 703 11.39 -10.03 -35.82
CA VAL A 703 10.65 -8.94 -35.17
C VAL A 703 9.17 -9.11 -35.49
N LEU A 704 8.34 -9.28 -34.46
CA LEU A 704 6.88 -9.30 -34.56
C LEU A 704 6.31 -7.93 -34.16
N ARG A 705 5.30 -7.48 -34.89
CA ARG A 705 4.52 -6.27 -34.58
C ARG A 705 3.05 -6.50 -34.90
N ALA A 706 2.24 -6.51 -33.85
CA ALA A 706 0.79 -6.48 -33.95
C ALA A 706 0.26 -5.04 -33.95
N VAL A 707 -0.90 -4.85 -34.56
CA VAL A 707 -1.70 -3.63 -34.50
C VAL A 707 -3.16 -4.06 -34.30
N ASP A 708 -3.85 -3.34 -33.43
CA ASP A 708 -5.30 -3.29 -33.37
C ASP A 708 -5.75 -1.81 -33.30
N ASP A 709 -6.88 -1.49 -33.93
CA ASP A 709 -7.44 -0.14 -34.06
C ASP A 709 -8.59 0.14 -33.06
N SER A 710 -8.91 -0.83 -32.19
CA SER A 710 -10.09 -0.87 -31.32
C SER A 710 -9.73 -1.00 -29.82
N SER A 711 -9.63 -2.22 -29.28
CA SER A 711 -9.33 -2.52 -27.87
C SER A 711 -7.84 -2.49 -27.52
N GLY A 712 -6.97 -2.55 -28.53
CA GLY A 712 -5.52 -2.62 -28.42
C GLY A 712 -4.99 -4.06 -28.31
N VAL A 713 -3.75 -4.27 -28.72
CA VAL A 713 -3.10 -5.59 -28.62
C VAL A 713 -2.78 -5.90 -27.16
N ALA A 714 -3.24 -7.06 -26.67
CA ALA A 714 -2.89 -7.54 -25.34
C ALA A 714 -1.61 -8.38 -25.31
N ALA A 715 -1.49 -9.33 -26.24
CA ALA A 715 -0.35 -10.25 -26.29
C ALA A 715 0.01 -10.64 -27.73
N ILE A 716 1.29 -10.94 -27.95
CA ILE A 716 1.80 -11.58 -29.17
C ILE A 716 2.44 -12.90 -28.74
N GLN A 717 2.12 -13.99 -29.43
CA GLN A 717 2.68 -15.32 -29.20
C GLN A 717 3.34 -15.86 -30.47
N TYR A 718 4.41 -16.63 -30.31
CA TYR A 718 5.12 -17.28 -31.40
C TYR A 718 5.50 -18.72 -31.05
N ARG A 719 5.84 -19.51 -32.07
CA ARG A 719 6.52 -20.81 -31.92
C ARG A 719 7.46 -21.04 -33.10
N LEU A 720 8.58 -21.70 -32.84
CA LEU A 720 9.53 -22.15 -33.85
C LEU A 720 9.27 -23.64 -34.18
N ASP A 721 9.27 -23.98 -35.47
CA ASP A 721 9.23 -25.33 -36.01
C ASP A 721 8.12 -26.24 -35.44
N GLY A 722 6.95 -25.65 -35.16
CA GLY A 722 5.79 -26.35 -34.61
C GLY A 722 5.88 -26.66 -33.11
N GLY A 723 6.85 -26.09 -32.39
CA GLY A 723 7.02 -26.22 -30.94
C GLY A 723 5.89 -25.60 -30.10
N ARG A 724 6.14 -25.45 -28.79
CA ARG A 724 5.19 -24.78 -27.88
C ARG A 724 5.07 -23.31 -28.23
N TRP A 725 3.86 -22.76 -28.04
CA TRP A 725 3.64 -21.32 -28.06
C TRP A 725 4.34 -20.66 -26.87
N SER A 726 5.09 -19.61 -27.16
CA SER A 726 5.81 -18.76 -26.23
C SER A 726 5.36 -17.31 -26.43
N GLU A 727 5.34 -16.52 -25.37
CA GLU A 727 5.06 -15.08 -25.47
C GLU A 727 6.22 -14.33 -26.12
N TYR A 728 5.91 -13.35 -26.95
CA TYR A 728 6.89 -12.53 -27.66
C TYR A 728 7.23 -11.28 -26.85
N THR A 729 8.37 -11.31 -26.17
CA THR A 729 8.86 -10.21 -25.30
C THR A 729 9.98 -9.38 -25.96
N GLY A 730 10.47 -9.79 -27.13
CA GLY A 730 11.55 -9.13 -27.88
C GLY A 730 11.95 -9.94 -29.12
N PRO A 731 12.90 -9.45 -29.94
CA PRO A 731 13.35 -10.12 -31.15
C PRO A 731 13.79 -11.57 -30.89
N VAL A 732 13.33 -12.49 -31.76
CA VAL A 732 13.62 -13.93 -31.64
C VAL A 732 14.77 -14.29 -32.55
N GLU A 733 15.91 -14.69 -31.98
CA GLU A 733 17.07 -15.15 -32.76
C GLU A 733 16.86 -16.57 -33.33
N VAL A 734 17.31 -16.77 -34.57
CA VAL A 734 17.35 -18.07 -35.25
C VAL A 734 18.78 -18.30 -35.74
N ASP A 735 19.55 -19.07 -34.96
CA ASP A 735 20.99 -19.30 -35.12
C ASP A 735 21.34 -20.61 -35.87
N ARG A 736 20.37 -21.52 -35.95
CA ARG A 736 20.50 -22.82 -36.60
C ARG A 736 20.42 -22.68 -38.12
N PRO A 737 21.34 -23.28 -38.90
CA PRO A 737 21.22 -23.31 -40.35
C PRO A 737 20.07 -24.20 -40.81
N GLY A 738 19.30 -23.72 -41.80
CA GLY A 738 18.13 -24.41 -42.34
C GLY A 738 16.96 -23.47 -42.61
N THR A 739 15.84 -24.04 -43.03
CA THR A 739 14.56 -23.32 -43.12
C THR A 739 13.74 -23.59 -41.88
N HIS A 740 13.38 -22.50 -41.18
CA HIS A 740 12.63 -22.49 -39.95
C HIS A 740 11.24 -21.90 -40.15
N ALA A 741 10.24 -22.51 -39.53
CA ALA A 741 8.85 -22.09 -39.56
C ALA A 741 8.52 -21.31 -38.28
N VAL A 742 8.37 -19.99 -38.39
CA VAL A 742 7.96 -19.12 -37.28
C VAL A 742 6.45 -18.94 -37.36
N SER A 743 5.68 -19.71 -36.60
CA SER A 743 4.25 -19.41 -36.45
C SER A 743 4.05 -18.29 -35.43
N PHE A 744 3.13 -17.38 -35.67
CA PHE A 744 2.82 -16.26 -34.77
C PHE A 744 1.31 -15.95 -34.76
N ARG A 745 0.82 -15.42 -33.64
CA ARG A 745 -0.54 -14.93 -33.44
C ARG A 745 -0.56 -13.82 -32.39
N SER A 746 -1.63 -13.05 -32.33
CA SER A 746 -1.87 -12.03 -31.31
C SER A 746 -3.32 -12.05 -30.82
N THR A 747 -3.53 -11.64 -29.58
CA THR A 747 -4.85 -11.44 -28.97
C THR A 747 -4.99 -9.97 -28.59
N ASP A 748 -6.18 -9.39 -28.77
CA ASP A 748 -6.51 -8.04 -28.29
C ASP A 748 -6.93 -8.04 -26.80
N VAL A 749 -7.30 -6.89 -26.24
CA VAL A 749 -7.79 -6.79 -24.86
C VAL A 749 -9.27 -7.16 -24.71
N ALA A 750 -10.04 -7.21 -25.81
CA ALA A 750 -11.40 -7.74 -25.82
C ALA A 750 -11.47 -9.29 -25.84
N GLY A 751 -10.33 -9.97 -26.06
CA GLY A 751 -10.20 -11.43 -26.13
C GLY A 751 -10.27 -12.02 -27.54
N ASN A 752 -10.30 -11.20 -28.59
CA ASN A 752 -10.27 -11.66 -29.98
C ASN A 752 -8.84 -12.11 -30.37
N GLU A 753 -8.67 -13.40 -30.65
CA GLU A 753 -7.39 -13.98 -31.11
C GLU A 753 -7.31 -14.06 -32.64
N GLU A 754 -6.19 -13.65 -33.23
CA GLU A 754 -5.97 -13.79 -34.67
C GLU A 754 -5.65 -15.24 -35.07
N ALA A 755 -6.09 -15.64 -36.26
CA ALA A 755 -5.70 -16.93 -36.82
C ALA A 755 -4.18 -17.01 -37.03
N ALA A 756 -3.54 -18.02 -36.45
CA ALA A 756 -2.09 -18.19 -36.48
C ALA A 756 -1.50 -18.15 -37.90
N ARG A 757 -0.60 -17.19 -38.12
CA ARG A 757 0.15 -16.98 -39.37
C ARG A 757 1.50 -17.69 -39.27
N THR A 758 2.23 -17.85 -40.38
CA THR A 758 3.57 -18.46 -40.37
C THR A 758 4.50 -17.78 -41.36
N LEU A 759 5.67 -17.35 -40.89
CA LEU A 759 6.80 -16.87 -41.69
C LEU A 759 7.80 -18.01 -41.88
N GLN A 760 8.27 -18.20 -43.11
CA GLN A 760 9.37 -19.13 -43.42
C GLN A 760 10.68 -18.35 -43.48
N VAL A 761 11.69 -18.80 -42.75
CA VAL A 761 12.98 -18.11 -42.58
C VAL A 761 14.10 -19.08 -42.90
N THR A 762 14.90 -18.79 -43.94
CA THR A 762 16.09 -19.59 -44.25
C THR A 762 17.34 -18.92 -43.70
N VAL A 763 18.14 -19.66 -42.93
CA VAL A 763 19.41 -19.24 -42.34
C VAL A 763 20.54 -20.00 -43.04
N ASP A 764 21.39 -19.26 -43.77
CA ASP A 764 22.54 -19.80 -44.52
C ASP A 764 23.85 -19.47 -43.78
N ARG A 765 24.75 -20.45 -43.61
CA ARG A 765 26.11 -20.19 -43.07
C ARG A 765 27.16 -19.82 -44.13
N ASP A 766 26.88 -20.04 -45.42
CA ASP A 766 27.93 -20.19 -46.44
C ASP A 766 27.97 -19.07 -47.51
N ARG A 767 28.01 -17.79 -47.09
CA ARG A 767 28.44 -16.67 -47.97
C ARG A 767 29.28 -15.63 -47.24
N GLY A 768 30.47 -16.02 -46.80
CA GLY A 768 31.39 -15.11 -46.09
C GLY A 768 32.89 -15.39 -46.22
N ASP A 769 33.34 -16.30 -47.09
CA ASP A 769 34.78 -16.69 -47.12
C ASP A 769 35.30 -17.12 -48.51
N ARG A 770 34.94 -16.36 -49.56
CA ARG A 770 35.39 -16.61 -50.96
C ARG A 770 35.91 -15.35 -51.66
N ARG A 771 36.63 -14.46 -50.95
CA ARG A 771 37.31 -13.30 -51.58
C ARG A 771 38.78 -13.09 -51.20
N ASP A 772 39.33 -13.80 -50.20
CA ASP A 772 40.74 -13.65 -49.79
C ASP A 772 41.62 -14.89 -50.07
N ALA A 773 41.05 -16.00 -50.56
CA ALA A 773 41.81 -17.19 -50.92
C ALA A 773 42.54 -17.09 -52.29
N ASP A 774 42.13 -16.17 -53.17
CA ASP A 774 42.59 -16.09 -54.58
C ASP A 774 43.68 -15.01 -54.79
N ARG A 775 44.40 -14.65 -53.73
CA ARG A 775 45.50 -13.66 -53.74
C ARG A 775 46.82 -14.17 -53.15
N ARG A 776 46.92 -15.47 -52.88
CA ARG A 776 48.12 -16.09 -52.25
C ARG A 776 48.78 -17.21 -53.04
N ASP A 777 48.54 -17.32 -54.36
CA ASP A 777 49.39 -18.09 -55.27
C ASP A 777 49.47 -17.41 -56.64
N GLY A 778 50.58 -16.70 -56.90
CA GLY A 778 50.67 -15.81 -58.06
C GLY A 778 52.02 -15.10 -58.25
N HIS A 779 53.11 -15.86 -58.06
CA HIS A 779 54.49 -15.63 -58.49
C HIS A 779 55.09 -14.20 -58.59
N ARG A 780 56.27 -14.08 -57.97
CA ARG A 780 57.33 -13.13 -58.34
C ARG A 780 57.56 -13.13 -59.86
N HIS A 781 57.77 -11.94 -60.42
CA HIS A 781 58.91 -11.72 -61.32
C HIS A 781 59.37 -10.27 -61.18
N ASP A 782 60.68 -10.09 -61.09
CA ASP A 782 61.33 -8.78 -61.14
C ASP A 782 61.13 -8.15 -62.51
N ASP A 783 60.98 -6.82 -62.57
CA ASP A 783 61.85 -6.06 -63.47
C ASP A 783 62.04 -4.60 -63.07
N HIS A 784 63.22 -4.09 -63.41
CA HIS A 784 63.68 -2.73 -63.17
C HIS A 784 62.89 -1.66 -63.96
N GLN A 785 62.79 -0.43 -63.42
CA GLN A 785 63.55 0.79 -63.81
C GLN A 785 62.78 2.11 -63.58
N HIS A 786 63.52 3.17 -63.19
CA HIS A 786 63.23 4.61 -63.37
C HIS A 786 61.90 5.22 -62.83
N ASP A 787 61.84 6.49 -62.39
CA ASP A 787 62.86 7.41 -61.85
C ASP A 787 62.16 8.55 -61.07
N ASP A 788 62.98 9.34 -60.36
CA ASP A 788 62.78 10.75 -60.00
C ASP A 788 61.67 11.19 -59.01
N ARG A 789 62.15 11.63 -57.83
CA ARG A 789 61.99 12.99 -57.23
C ARG A 789 60.56 13.46 -56.93
N ARG A 790 60.16 13.98 -55.77
CA ARG A 790 60.75 14.89 -54.73
C ARG A 790 59.50 15.53 -54.08
N ASP A 791 59.47 16.19 -52.93
CA ASP A 791 60.28 16.22 -51.70
C ASP A 791 59.47 17.03 -50.65
N GLY A 792 59.83 16.95 -49.37
CA GLY A 792 59.27 17.79 -48.30
C GLY A 792 57.92 17.31 -47.72
N GLY A 793 57.77 17.02 -46.43
CA GLY A 793 58.65 17.29 -45.28
C GLY A 793 58.43 18.71 -44.71
N ASN A 794 58.47 18.93 -43.39
CA ASN A 794 58.72 17.99 -42.30
C ASN A 794 58.24 18.53 -40.95
N ARG A 795 57.95 17.58 -40.04
CA ARG A 795 57.99 17.62 -38.56
C ARG A 795 58.66 18.84 -37.89
N ARG A 796 58.14 19.24 -36.73
CA ARG A 796 58.53 18.64 -35.43
C ARG A 796 57.39 18.67 -34.43
#